data_AF-A0A7V2HCV2-F1
#
_entry.id   AF-A0A7V2HCV2-F1
#
_cell.length_a   1.000
_cell.length_b   1.000
_cell.length_c   1.000
_cell.angle_alpha   90.00
_cell.angle_beta   90.00
_cell.angle_gamma   90.00
#
_symmetry.space_group_name_H-M   'P 1'
#
loop_
_entity.id
_entity.type
_entity.pdbx_description
1 polymer ?
#
loop_
_entity_poly.entity_id
_entity_poly.type
_entity_poly.pdbx_seq_one_letter_code
_entity_poly.pdbx_strand_id
1 'polypeptide(L)'
;MKLLWFFLFCANLFGLDNAVRISSKTGSSQPGRPFSLARWFAKDEICNWPQPFVDGAPSAQWQADRVNRWPATEACPAGSVQFAVISFRADIPSSGAVTVDFRNHPGGPCAGETTEAGCAGLGLTMQGALDFLAAGWDAQMIFTARPQGTTTPRIINARTMLQDGRCQAWLKGPAVTQYVCGPYTAGGAGWDSARTYSFGWKERAMTRGTGASLTATATSIPVVDVSSFVGLARPFKITLFGEFPAERISICYVDAANKQLIVGTTNGDSPSCASQSGRGQDGTSAGIHYNRYIYLPDANDIRVGNADINQLATQIPVTDASAIPVPSVIKIMAEEVRICAKSGNTLIAGSGGAGCSGDTGGRFYRGTTQRCCSGSIPARSQVYLADSPDRWMDAPADIYRSINPVFVLTFYTGWPGVGVEYIAENTWQDRMQDQEYDVTFQTGTAAGSFTTVETKTERRHTVFTSWRYPDGSHSGLWKNDRKIWTASAPEEVHYDYNFPYLHYSGLIPNDPKVSISATAIANELTVNQPNANYTQPAWDNPNNSHCEIPGTNNLTGSFVNHAGNWQKDFGASAARGEIALNPRWFVMPLYAMSSNLPNAQRLWEVFWGNSACAGYPPMQYVEGTTGLKYCNAGESAADPSKSCSTPEFQEIDAFGYGINRDARPDVNILGLHENLKPVGHYTFNKWSIAPGDVTAHKGDFSFLPYMFSGDWYFYWIRQRTSHWALTNLVNVPGYNPNAASAAERSTYGHGSWSVMYHKNGHRGFSFGWRAMARAYITARDGTPEKEFWLKKLNTHIAVYEGKYNITDGNFYQPCPEPLNGQYDYSYWCFGRHFRGNGDPTVRNVITYDITGGRILENVDPLRVYTVGSDWMFNYWLVALGDSERQGVTQSRPLRLIVQRRMLNMILNRAEFPNPFLVQSYRAPLHPCLPEGTPNPNCGSQTFPPGAQIGFSSYAHLYNGYDAATRALNRLDSVALDGGYARIAHAAAAFLPDGVEEGSMTGQAAWDWFQANLPQRNRDGDNASWVLSPRSEVGNIRGTNVGPNQATILFVRPAEAASCSYTYGTERAASSLTTGEPVLQSGNREMSFTLTGLSPATTYFVRITCGVARAEAAFTTKP
;
A
#
# COMPACT_ATOMS: atom_id res chain seq x y z
N MET A 1 26.52 2.13 -56.42
CA MET A 1 25.35 1.50 -55.77
C MET A 1 25.75 0.14 -55.20
N LYS A 2 26.18 0.07 -53.92
CA LYS A 2 26.34 -1.12 -53.05
C LYS A 2 27.24 -0.77 -51.84
N LEU A 3 26.83 0.26 -51.07
CA LEU A 3 27.53 0.64 -49.83
C LEU A 3 26.56 1.44 -48.93
N LEU A 4 25.46 0.79 -48.52
CA LEU A 4 24.45 1.41 -47.64
C LEU A 4 23.51 0.38 -47.00
N TRP A 5 24.05 -0.71 -46.43
CA TRP A 5 23.26 -1.74 -45.71
C TRP A 5 24.05 -2.37 -44.54
N PHE A 6 24.76 -1.57 -43.74
CA PHE A 6 25.46 -2.05 -42.54
C PHE A 6 25.24 -1.19 -41.28
N PHE A 7 24.17 -0.41 -41.23
CA PHE A 7 23.74 0.30 -40.02
C PHE A 7 22.24 0.11 -39.84
N LEU A 8 21.81 -0.98 -39.20
CA LEU A 8 20.51 -1.14 -38.51
C LEU A 8 20.34 -2.63 -38.14
N PHE A 9 20.96 -3.06 -37.04
CA PHE A 9 20.53 -4.15 -36.12
C PHE A 9 21.64 -4.40 -35.08
N CYS A 10 22.06 -3.36 -34.35
CA CYS A 10 22.63 -3.56 -33.02
C CYS A 10 21.45 -3.66 -32.05
N ALA A 11 20.78 -4.82 -32.04
CA ALA A 11 19.78 -5.12 -31.02
C ALA A 11 20.49 -5.30 -29.67
N ASN A 12 20.19 -4.43 -28.72
CA ASN A 12 20.34 -4.55 -27.26
C ASN A 12 21.13 -5.78 -26.73
N LEU A 13 22.45 -5.82 -26.93
CA LEU A 13 23.35 -6.71 -26.18
C LEU A 13 23.66 -6.20 -24.76
N PHE A 14 22.98 -5.13 -24.32
CA PHE A 14 23.06 -4.50 -22.99
C PHE A 14 21.90 -4.90 -22.05
N GLY A 15 21.05 -5.84 -22.44
CA GLY A 15 19.75 -6.06 -21.78
C GLY A 15 19.77 -6.62 -20.34
N LEU A 16 20.92 -6.89 -19.71
CA LEU A 16 20.96 -7.49 -18.37
C LEU A 16 21.99 -6.87 -17.44
N ASP A 17 22.59 -5.75 -17.83
CA ASP A 17 23.44 -5.02 -16.91
C ASP A 17 22.62 -4.33 -15.81
N ASN A 18 23.23 -4.16 -14.65
CA ASN A 18 22.63 -3.40 -13.56
C ASN A 18 22.77 -1.88 -13.73
N ALA A 19 23.11 -1.40 -14.94
CA ALA A 19 23.42 -0.02 -15.16
C ALA A 19 22.16 0.85 -15.19
N VAL A 20 22.34 2.12 -14.85
CA VAL A 20 21.35 3.18 -15.04
C VAL A 20 21.93 4.18 -15.99
N ARG A 21 21.19 4.49 -17.06
CA ARG A 21 21.57 5.57 -17.97
C ARG A 21 20.88 6.86 -17.51
N ILE A 22 21.68 7.90 -17.34
CA ILE A 22 21.22 9.20 -16.86
C ILE A 22 21.51 10.23 -17.95
N SER A 23 20.47 10.89 -18.47
CA SER A 23 20.62 11.89 -19.54
C SER A 23 20.07 13.26 -19.13
N SER A 24 20.78 14.33 -19.54
CA SER A 24 20.32 15.70 -19.33
C SER A 24 19.00 15.95 -20.08
N LYS A 25 18.04 16.64 -19.45
CA LYS A 25 16.83 17.13 -20.13
C LYS A 25 16.91 18.60 -20.55
N THR A 26 17.79 19.36 -19.91
CA THR A 26 17.93 20.81 -20.12
C THR A 26 18.90 21.14 -21.26
N GLY A 27 19.73 20.16 -21.67
CA GLY A 27 20.81 20.38 -22.64
C GLY A 27 22.04 21.08 -22.03
N SER A 28 21.97 21.49 -20.76
CA SER A 28 23.09 22.11 -20.03
C SER A 28 23.99 21.06 -19.37
N SER A 29 25.27 21.41 -19.19
CA SER A 29 26.22 20.62 -18.41
C SER A 29 26.00 20.81 -16.91
N GLN A 30 26.06 19.73 -16.13
CA GLN A 30 25.80 19.71 -14.69
C GLN A 30 27.03 19.12 -13.94
N PRO A 31 28.05 19.93 -13.63
CA PRO A 31 29.24 19.46 -12.93
C PRO A 31 28.94 19.16 -11.46
N GLY A 32 29.53 18.10 -10.94
CA GLY A 32 29.46 17.67 -9.54
C GLY A 32 28.04 17.38 -9.06
N ARG A 33 27.11 17.03 -9.96
CA ARG A 33 25.70 16.81 -9.63
C ARG A 33 25.57 15.65 -8.64
N PRO A 34 24.86 15.83 -7.52
CA PRO A 34 24.58 14.74 -6.60
C PRO A 34 23.48 13.82 -7.14
N PHE A 35 23.57 12.55 -6.78
CA PHE A 35 22.56 11.53 -7.04
C PHE A 35 22.30 10.72 -5.77
N SER A 36 21.07 10.25 -5.61
CA SER A 36 20.71 9.16 -4.70
C SER A 36 19.80 8.21 -5.48
N LEU A 37 20.34 7.07 -5.90
CA LEU A 37 19.63 6.09 -6.71
C LEU A 37 19.20 4.91 -5.86
N ALA A 38 17.91 4.64 -5.83
CA ALA A 38 17.38 3.40 -5.29
C ALA A 38 17.59 2.28 -6.30
N ARG A 39 18.27 1.19 -5.89
CA ARG A 39 18.64 0.09 -6.78
C ARG A 39 18.29 -1.26 -6.18
N TRP A 40 17.65 -2.07 -7.02
CA TRP A 40 17.40 -3.47 -6.79
C TRP A 40 18.45 -4.32 -7.52
N PHE A 41 19.03 -5.29 -6.83
CA PHE A 41 20.10 -6.14 -7.34
C PHE A 41 19.65 -7.57 -7.54
N ALA A 42 20.15 -8.22 -8.58
CA ALA A 42 19.91 -9.63 -8.78
C ALA A 42 20.55 -10.44 -7.64
N LYS A 43 19.92 -11.57 -7.31
CA LYS A 43 20.46 -12.51 -6.33
C LYS A 43 21.89 -12.91 -6.71
N ASP A 44 22.79 -12.92 -5.73
CA ASP A 44 24.21 -13.26 -5.83
C ASP A 44 25.08 -12.32 -6.69
N GLU A 45 24.56 -11.17 -7.11
CA GLU A 45 25.31 -10.19 -7.92
C GLU A 45 26.28 -9.33 -7.09
N ILE A 46 25.83 -8.84 -5.93
CA ILE A 46 26.59 -7.95 -5.04
C ILE A 46 26.61 -8.55 -3.63
N CYS A 47 27.68 -9.27 -3.25
CA CYS A 47 27.74 -9.91 -1.93
C CYS A 47 27.93 -8.93 -0.76
N ASN A 48 28.57 -7.79 -0.98
CA ASN A 48 28.97 -6.83 0.05
C ASN A 48 28.25 -5.49 -0.13
N TRP A 49 28.83 -4.62 -0.95
CA TRP A 49 28.42 -3.23 -1.12
C TRP A 49 28.43 -2.83 -2.59
N PRO A 50 27.37 -2.17 -3.09
CA PRO A 50 27.33 -1.72 -4.48
C PRO A 50 28.06 -0.39 -4.63
N GLN A 51 29.31 -0.42 -5.09
CA GLN A 51 30.06 0.78 -5.43
C GLN A 51 29.64 1.28 -6.83
N PRO A 52 29.30 2.57 -7.00
CA PRO A 52 28.95 3.13 -8.30
C PRO A 52 30.20 3.42 -9.15
N PHE A 53 30.12 3.05 -10.43
CA PHE A 53 31.09 3.35 -11.47
C PHE A 53 30.42 4.21 -12.53
N VAL A 54 30.95 5.42 -12.78
CA VAL A 54 30.43 6.38 -13.75
C VAL A 54 31.28 6.28 -15.02
N ASP A 55 30.67 5.89 -16.13
CA ASP A 55 31.34 5.61 -17.41
C ASP A 55 32.59 4.72 -17.26
N GLY A 56 32.47 3.72 -16.37
CA GLY A 56 33.51 2.73 -16.09
C GLY A 56 34.54 3.12 -15.03
N ALA A 57 34.54 4.35 -14.52
CA ALA A 57 35.44 4.80 -13.46
C ALA A 57 34.75 4.78 -12.08
N PRO A 58 35.40 4.32 -10.99
CA PRO A 58 34.79 4.30 -9.67
C PRO A 58 34.52 5.73 -9.18
N SER A 59 33.35 5.98 -8.60
CA SER A 59 33.07 7.29 -8.01
C SER A 59 33.96 7.52 -6.78
N ALA A 60 34.59 8.70 -6.69
CA ALA A 60 35.48 9.05 -5.59
C ALA A 60 34.73 9.36 -4.29
N GLN A 61 33.52 9.90 -4.39
CA GLN A 61 32.66 10.22 -3.26
C GLN A 61 31.34 9.48 -3.43
N TRP A 62 31.15 8.42 -2.63
CA TRP A 62 29.98 7.59 -2.70
C TRP A 62 29.64 7.00 -1.33
N GLN A 63 28.40 6.57 -1.17
CA GLN A 63 27.94 5.71 -0.08
C GLN A 63 26.83 4.78 -0.57
N ALA A 64 26.66 3.64 0.11
CA ALA A 64 25.57 2.71 -0.11
C ALA A 64 24.84 2.43 1.21
N ASP A 65 23.64 2.99 1.34
CA ASP A 65 22.71 2.70 2.43
C ASP A 65 21.93 1.42 2.09
N ARG A 66 22.46 0.25 2.49
CA ARG A 66 21.81 -1.05 2.26
C ARG A 66 20.50 -1.12 3.06
N VAL A 67 19.42 -1.46 2.37
CA VAL A 67 18.10 -1.64 2.99
C VAL A 67 17.93 -3.10 3.41
N ASN A 68 18.14 -4.04 2.49
CA ASN A 68 17.96 -5.45 2.78
C ASN A 68 18.82 -6.38 1.90
N ARG A 69 18.77 -7.68 2.23
CA ARG A 69 19.54 -8.73 1.54
C ARG A 69 18.68 -9.89 1.05
N TRP A 70 19.16 -10.53 -0.02
CA TRP A 70 18.77 -11.88 -0.39
C TRP A 70 19.29 -12.89 0.64
N PRO A 71 18.63 -14.03 0.82
CA PRO A 71 19.14 -15.11 1.66
C PRO A 71 20.54 -15.59 1.23
N ALA A 72 21.31 -16.10 2.20
CA ALA A 72 22.63 -16.66 1.99
C ALA A 72 22.66 -17.78 0.93
N THR A 73 23.75 -17.83 0.18
CA THR A 73 24.07 -18.87 -0.81
C THR A 73 25.54 -19.27 -0.69
N GLU A 74 25.95 -20.32 -1.42
CA GLU A 74 27.38 -20.66 -1.55
C GLU A 74 28.18 -19.50 -2.17
N ALA A 75 27.57 -18.76 -3.10
CA ALA A 75 28.16 -17.63 -3.79
C ALA A 75 28.36 -16.40 -2.89
N CYS A 76 27.37 -16.10 -2.04
CA CYS A 76 27.41 -15.02 -1.06
C CYS A 76 26.98 -15.58 0.31
N PRO A 77 27.92 -16.08 1.14
CA PRO A 77 27.59 -16.75 2.41
C PRO A 77 26.85 -15.88 3.44
N ALA A 78 27.00 -14.56 3.36
CA ALA A 78 26.27 -13.60 4.21
C ALA A 78 24.94 -13.13 3.58
N GLY A 79 24.56 -13.68 2.42
CA GLY A 79 23.55 -13.11 1.53
C GLY A 79 24.13 -12.05 0.61
N SER A 80 23.41 -11.74 -0.48
CA SER A 80 23.76 -10.64 -1.39
C SER A 80 22.82 -9.45 -1.17
N VAL A 81 23.24 -8.25 -1.54
CA VAL A 81 22.41 -7.05 -1.50
C VAL A 81 21.19 -7.28 -2.38
N GLN A 82 20.00 -6.99 -1.85
CA GLN A 82 18.75 -7.02 -2.61
C GLN A 82 18.32 -5.61 -2.98
N PHE A 83 18.24 -4.71 -2.00
CA PHE A 83 17.87 -3.31 -2.21
C PHE A 83 18.78 -2.36 -1.44
N ALA A 84 19.21 -1.28 -2.08
CA ALA A 84 20.04 -0.23 -1.47
C ALA A 84 19.73 1.15 -2.09
N VAL A 85 19.97 2.21 -1.32
CA VAL A 85 20.04 3.58 -1.83
C VAL A 85 21.50 3.97 -1.96
N ILE A 86 21.92 4.36 -3.15
CA ILE A 86 23.33 4.59 -3.48
C ILE A 86 23.50 6.04 -3.88
N SER A 87 24.29 6.78 -3.10
CA SER A 87 24.49 8.21 -3.30
C SER A 87 25.92 8.52 -3.72
N PHE A 88 26.08 9.36 -4.73
CA PHE A 88 27.37 9.68 -5.34
C PHE A 88 27.29 11.01 -6.10
N ARG A 89 28.44 11.46 -6.61
CA ARG A 89 28.53 12.61 -7.53
C ARG A 89 28.95 12.16 -8.92
N ALA A 90 28.37 12.79 -9.94
CA ALA A 90 28.79 12.65 -11.33
C ALA A 90 28.57 13.93 -12.12
N ASP A 91 29.39 14.14 -13.14
CA ASP A 91 29.22 15.22 -14.11
C ASP A 91 28.27 14.77 -15.22
N ILE A 92 27.24 15.54 -15.53
CA ILE A 92 26.41 15.29 -16.72
C ILE A 92 26.83 16.25 -17.83
N PRO A 93 27.36 15.76 -18.97
CA PRO A 93 27.72 16.63 -20.08
C PRO A 93 26.48 17.24 -20.76
N SER A 94 26.66 18.40 -21.38
CA SER A 94 25.61 19.08 -22.15
C SER A 94 25.06 18.18 -23.25
N SER A 95 23.74 17.96 -23.29
CA SER A 95 23.07 17.06 -24.24
C SER A 95 23.62 15.62 -24.27
N GLY A 96 24.33 15.21 -23.22
CA GLY A 96 24.91 13.88 -23.10
C GLY A 96 24.19 13.01 -22.07
N ALA A 97 24.69 11.79 -21.95
CA ALA A 97 24.26 10.83 -20.94
C ALA A 97 25.49 10.17 -20.33
N VAL A 98 25.41 9.85 -19.04
CA VAL A 98 26.37 8.99 -18.35
C VAL A 98 25.73 7.63 -18.09
N THR A 99 26.55 6.59 -18.04
CA THR A 99 26.15 5.26 -17.64
C THR A 99 26.73 4.96 -16.26
N VAL A 100 25.87 4.59 -15.32
CA VAL A 100 26.31 4.24 -13.96
C VAL A 100 26.06 2.76 -13.72
N ASP A 101 27.11 1.97 -13.58
CA ASP A 101 27.03 0.56 -13.19
C ASP A 101 27.48 0.35 -11.74
N PHE A 102 27.07 -0.76 -11.14
CA PHE A 102 27.36 -1.06 -9.73
C PHE A 102 28.15 -2.36 -9.62
N ARG A 103 29.22 -2.31 -8.83
CA ARG A 103 30.12 -3.46 -8.65
C ARG A 103 30.30 -3.79 -7.18
N ASN A 104 30.56 -5.07 -6.91
CA ASN A 104 30.78 -5.53 -5.55
C ASN A 104 32.05 -4.91 -4.97
N HIS A 105 31.93 -4.24 -3.84
CA HIS A 105 33.02 -3.63 -3.11
C HIS A 105 33.18 -4.29 -1.73
N PRO A 106 34.27 -5.03 -1.46
CA PRO A 106 34.47 -5.68 -0.17
C PRO A 106 35.00 -4.73 0.91
N GLY A 107 35.57 -3.57 0.52
CA GLY A 107 36.27 -2.64 1.40
C GLY A 107 35.40 -1.78 2.31
N GLY A 108 34.07 -1.87 2.22
CA GLY A 108 33.12 -1.14 3.08
C GLY A 108 31.98 -0.44 2.34
N PRO A 109 31.07 0.23 3.07
CA PRO A 109 29.84 0.80 2.51
C PRO A 109 30.00 2.19 1.87
N CYS A 110 31.15 2.84 2.00
CA CYS A 110 31.41 4.13 1.36
C CYS A 110 32.91 4.40 1.17
N ALA A 111 33.21 5.48 0.46
CA ALA A 111 34.59 5.89 0.23
C ALA A 111 35.33 6.18 1.56
N GLY A 112 36.42 5.45 1.81
CA GLY A 112 37.33 5.69 2.93
C GLY A 112 37.00 4.97 4.23
N GLU A 113 35.91 4.20 4.30
CA GLU A 113 35.44 3.53 5.52
C GLU A 113 35.12 2.06 5.29
N THR A 114 35.38 1.22 6.30
CA THR A 114 35.22 -0.24 6.22
C THR A 114 33.95 -0.78 6.89
N THR A 115 33.27 0.04 7.70
CA THR A 115 32.10 -0.37 8.47
C THR A 115 30.91 0.57 8.24
N GLU A 116 29.69 0.06 8.43
CA GLU A 116 28.46 0.88 8.40
C GLU A 116 28.48 2.00 9.43
N ALA A 117 28.92 1.69 10.65
CA ALA A 117 29.01 2.68 11.72
C ALA A 117 30.05 3.77 11.41
N GLY A 118 31.23 3.39 10.89
CA GLY A 118 32.26 4.35 10.47
C GLY A 118 31.76 5.25 9.34
N CYS A 119 31.11 4.65 8.33
CA CYS A 119 30.51 5.40 7.23
C CYS A 119 29.43 6.38 7.69
N ALA A 120 28.50 5.94 8.55
CA ALA A 120 27.49 6.79 9.15
C ALA A 120 28.11 7.89 10.03
N GLY A 121 29.28 7.63 10.63
CA GLY A 121 30.07 8.60 11.39
C GLY A 121 30.63 9.74 10.55
N LEU A 122 30.85 9.53 9.24
CA LEU A 122 31.26 10.58 8.29
C LEU A 122 30.10 11.46 7.82
N GLY A 123 28.85 11.04 8.06
CA GLY A 123 27.68 11.88 7.78
C GLY A 123 27.56 13.06 8.74
N LEU A 124 26.78 14.06 8.36
CA LEU A 124 26.54 15.24 9.20
C LEU A 124 25.87 14.82 10.52
N THR A 125 26.37 15.32 11.64
CA THR A 125 25.60 15.35 12.89
C THR A 125 24.43 16.33 12.74
N MET A 126 23.46 16.33 13.66
CA MET A 126 22.39 17.34 13.64
C MET A 126 22.96 18.77 13.71
N GLN A 127 24.00 18.99 14.53
CA GLN A 127 24.72 20.25 14.58
C GLN A 127 25.40 20.57 13.23
N GLY A 128 26.09 19.60 12.62
CA GLY A 128 26.69 19.77 11.29
C GLY A 128 25.67 20.09 10.20
N ALA A 129 24.44 19.55 10.29
CA ALA A 129 23.35 19.87 9.39
C ALA A 129 22.79 21.29 9.64
N LEU A 130 22.75 21.76 10.89
CA LEU A 130 22.43 23.15 11.21
C LEU A 130 23.46 24.12 10.63
N ASP A 131 24.75 23.79 10.76
CA ASP A 131 25.86 24.63 10.32
C ASP A 131 26.13 24.52 8.81
N PHE A 132 25.45 23.60 8.12
CA PHE A 132 25.58 23.40 6.68
C PHE A 132 25.39 24.70 5.89
N LEU A 133 26.30 24.97 4.94
CA LEU A 133 26.38 26.23 4.19
C LEU A 133 26.49 27.47 5.10
N ALA A 134 27.24 27.38 6.19
CA ALA A 134 27.37 28.44 7.20
C ALA A 134 26.00 28.90 7.74
N ALA A 135 25.14 27.94 8.06
CA ALA A 135 23.73 28.17 8.44
C ALA A 135 22.86 28.83 7.35
N GLY A 136 23.28 28.73 6.09
CA GLY A 136 22.64 29.30 4.91
C GLY A 136 21.40 28.55 4.42
N TRP A 137 20.54 28.09 5.32
CA TRP A 137 19.28 27.44 4.96
C TRP A 137 18.22 27.54 6.08
N ASP A 138 16.95 27.57 5.66
CA ASP A 138 15.80 27.42 6.55
C ASP A 138 14.57 26.85 5.78
N ALA A 139 13.60 26.29 6.49
CA ALA A 139 12.34 25.81 5.91
C ALA A 139 11.22 25.76 6.96
N GLN A 140 10.01 26.19 6.56
CA GLN A 140 8.85 26.14 7.44
C GLN A 140 7.52 25.89 6.72
N MET A 141 6.54 25.41 7.49
CA MET A 141 5.14 25.36 7.11
C MET A 141 4.35 26.29 8.02
N ILE A 142 3.43 27.06 7.43
CA ILE A 142 2.49 27.91 8.16
C ILE A 142 1.09 27.39 7.89
N PHE A 143 0.39 26.98 8.94
CA PHE A 143 -0.98 26.49 8.85
C PHE A 143 -1.94 27.48 9.49
N THR A 144 -3.03 27.79 8.78
CA THR A 144 -4.06 28.71 9.25
C THR A 144 -5.41 28.00 9.18
N ALA A 145 -6.13 27.89 10.30
CA ALA A 145 -7.45 27.24 10.31
C ALA A 145 -8.38 27.88 9.27
N ARG A 146 -9.22 27.07 8.64
CA ARG A 146 -10.18 27.54 7.64
C ARG A 146 -11.62 27.21 8.04
N PRO A 147 -12.52 28.21 8.08
CA PRO A 147 -12.26 29.64 7.93
C PRO A 147 -11.38 30.20 9.05
N GLN A 148 -10.59 31.23 8.74
CA GLN A 148 -9.75 31.88 9.74
C GLN A 148 -10.62 32.80 10.60
N GLY A 149 -10.70 32.49 11.89
CA GLY A 149 -11.31 33.35 12.90
C GLY A 149 -10.25 33.93 13.83
N THR A 150 -10.44 33.70 15.13
CA THR A 150 -9.53 34.12 16.21
C THR A 150 -8.43 33.11 16.51
N THR A 151 -8.31 32.05 15.71
CA THR A 151 -7.28 31.01 15.88
C THR A 151 -5.90 31.53 15.54
N THR A 152 -4.90 31.03 16.27
CA THR A 152 -3.50 31.37 16.01
C THR A 152 -2.95 30.54 14.85
N PRO A 153 -2.32 31.16 13.83
CA PRO A 153 -1.57 30.42 12.82
C PRO A 153 -0.47 29.57 13.46
N ARG A 154 -0.28 28.34 12.97
CA ARG A 154 0.73 27.40 13.46
C ARG A 154 1.93 27.42 12.52
N ILE A 155 3.04 27.94 13.02
CA ILE A 155 4.31 28.01 12.30
C ILE A 155 5.18 26.87 12.80
N ILE A 156 5.59 25.98 11.89
CA ILE A 156 6.44 24.84 12.19
C ILE A 156 7.71 24.95 11.38
N ASN A 157 8.85 24.97 12.05
CA ASN A 157 10.16 25.20 11.44
C ASN A 157 11.05 23.94 11.52
N ALA A 158 11.61 23.53 10.38
CA ALA A 158 12.43 22.33 10.28
C ALA A 158 13.79 22.47 10.97
N ARG A 159 14.38 23.67 10.94
CA ARG A 159 15.65 23.99 11.60
C ARG A 159 15.49 23.93 13.12
N THR A 160 14.38 24.42 13.67
CA THR A 160 14.04 24.30 15.10
C THR A 160 13.84 22.84 15.51
N MET A 161 13.12 22.03 14.73
CA MET A 161 13.01 20.59 15.01
C MET A 161 14.37 19.89 15.05
N LEU A 162 15.28 20.27 14.14
CA LEU A 162 16.64 19.73 14.10
C LEU A 162 17.47 20.17 15.31
N GLN A 163 17.35 21.43 15.75
CA GLN A 163 17.96 21.95 16.98
C GLN A 163 17.48 21.19 18.23
N ASP A 164 16.18 20.91 18.30
CA ASP A 164 15.57 20.16 19.40
C ASP A 164 15.87 18.65 19.35
N GLY A 165 16.61 18.20 18.34
CA GLY A 165 16.93 16.79 18.14
C GLY A 165 15.75 15.91 17.76
N ARG A 166 14.68 16.49 17.17
CA ARG A 166 13.43 15.81 16.80
C ARG A 166 13.48 15.16 15.42
N CYS A 167 14.65 14.66 15.04
CA CYS A 167 14.88 14.09 13.72
C CYS A 167 15.59 12.73 13.81
N GLN A 168 15.32 11.86 12.84
CA GLN A 168 16.02 10.60 12.66
C GLN A 168 16.76 10.62 11.31
N ALA A 169 17.97 10.08 11.26
CA ALA A 169 18.69 9.94 10.00
C ALA A 169 18.06 8.81 9.15
N TRP A 170 17.77 9.09 7.88
CA TRP A 170 17.26 8.12 6.91
C TRP A 170 18.36 7.60 5.96
N LEU A 171 19.25 8.51 5.55
CA LEU A 171 20.50 8.21 4.84
C LEU A 171 21.61 8.91 5.61
N LYS A 172 22.75 8.25 5.81
CA LYS A 172 23.84 8.86 6.57
C LYS A 172 25.21 8.37 6.12
N GLY A 173 25.97 9.28 5.53
CA GLY A 173 27.33 9.02 5.09
C GLY A 173 28.02 10.23 4.46
N PRO A 174 29.20 10.02 3.85
CA PRO A 174 30.04 11.11 3.34
C PRO A 174 29.49 11.79 2.08
N ALA A 175 28.59 11.14 1.32
CA ALA A 175 28.00 11.71 0.11
C ALA A 175 26.73 12.50 0.39
N VAL A 176 25.87 11.98 1.28
CA VAL A 176 24.60 12.57 1.68
C VAL A 176 24.28 12.27 3.13
N THR A 177 23.66 13.25 3.79
CA THR A 177 22.92 13.02 5.02
C THR A 177 21.48 13.45 4.80
N GLN A 178 20.52 12.57 5.11
CA GLN A 178 19.10 12.89 5.08
C GLN A 178 18.49 12.72 6.46
N TYR A 179 17.84 13.76 6.96
CA TYR A 179 17.12 13.74 8.23
C TYR A 179 15.61 13.82 7.99
N VAL A 180 14.86 12.97 8.68
CA VAL A 180 13.40 13.05 8.78
C VAL A 180 13.09 13.70 10.12
N CYS A 181 12.59 14.93 10.11
CA CYS A 181 12.24 15.71 11.29
C CYS A 181 10.73 15.66 11.51
N GLY A 182 10.27 15.33 12.71
CA GLY A 182 8.86 15.05 12.97
C GLY A 182 8.59 14.65 14.41
N PRO A 183 7.65 13.72 14.67
CA PRO A 183 7.26 13.34 16.02
C PRO A 183 8.25 12.35 16.65
N TYR A 184 9.56 12.68 16.64
CA TYR A 184 10.61 11.87 17.26
C TYR A 184 11.01 12.42 18.64
N THR A 185 11.46 11.55 19.54
CA THR A 185 12.07 11.97 20.81
C THR A 185 13.32 12.82 20.56
N ALA A 186 13.74 13.61 21.54
CA ALA A 186 15.04 14.29 21.47
C ALA A 186 16.15 13.25 21.25
N GLY A 187 17.01 13.48 20.25
CA GLY A 187 18.04 12.55 19.80
C GLY A 187 17.59 11.51 18.76
N GLY A 188 16.30 11.46 18.40
CA GLY A 188 15.81 10.68 17.25
C GLY A 188 15.69 9.17 17.45
N ALA A 189 15.81 8.67 18.69
CA ALA A 189 15.83 7.22 18.98
C ALA A 189 14.46 6.54 19.01
N GLY A 190 13.36 7.30 19.05
CA GLY A 190 12.00 6.77 19.09
C GLY A 190 10.95 7.85 18.83
N TRP A 191 9.68 7.53 19.06
CA TRP A 191 8.55 8.44 18.81
C TRP A 191 8.22 9.30 20.05
N ASP A 192 7.94 10.57 19.83
CA ASP A 192 7.63 11.56 20.88
C ASP A 192 6.19 11.41 21.39
N SER A 193 6.01 10.70 22.50
CA SER A 193 4.70 10.56 23.13
C SER A 193 4.14 11.89 23.66
N ALA A 194 4.99 12.89 23.90
CA ALA A 194 4.58 14.24 24.29
C ALA A 194 4.06 15.08 23.10
N ARG A 195 4.31 14.63 21.86
CA ARG A 195 3.78 15.22 20.63
C ARG A 195 4.04 16.73 20.54
N THR A 196 5.29 17.10 20.81
CA THR A 196 5.75 18.47 21.01
C THR A 196 5.36 19.40 19.86
N TYR A 197 5.44 18.90 18.61
CA TYR A 197 5.17 19.65 17.39
C TYR A 197 3.80 19.35 16.76
N SER A 198 3.04 18.42 17.34
CA SER A 198 1.69 18.15 16.85
C SER A 198 0.76 19.31 17.21
N PHE A 199 -0.19 19.62 16.34
CA PHE A 199 -1.14 20.70 16.53
C PHE A 199 -2.50 20.35 15.94
N GLY A 200 -3.46 21.25 16.11
CA GLY A 200 -4.77 21.15 15.51
C GLY A 200 -5.69 22.21 16.12
N TRP A 201 -6.94 22.18 15.68
CA TRP A 201 -7.99 23.06 16.18
C TRP A 201 -9.18 22.23 16.64
N LYS A 202 -9.89 22.79 17.61
CA LYS A 202 -11.15 22.26 18.10
C LYS A 202 -12.28 23.00 17.40
N GLU A 203 -13.31 22.27 16.97
CA GLU A 203 -14.57 22.87 16.53
C GLU A 203 -15.30 23.46 17.74
N ARG A 204 -15.52 24.78 17.75
CA ARG A 204 -16.01 25.50 18.94
C ARG A 204 -17.38 25.01 19.38
N ALA A 205 -18.28 24.76 18.43
CA ALA A 205 -19.67 24.41 18.70
C ALA A 205 -19.88 22.96 19.16
N MET A 206 -18.83 22.20 19.49
CA MET A 206 -18.96 20.78 19.79
C MET A 206 -18.04 20.28 20.92
N THR A 207 -18.50 19.26 21.64
CA THR A 207 -17.68 18.33 22.42
C THR A 207 -18.22 16.90 22.30
N ARG A 208 -17.59 15.92 22.96
CA ARG A 208 -18.04 14.53 23.02
C ARG A 208 -18.19 14.04 24.46
N GLY A 209 -19.16 13.16 24.71
CA GLY A 209 -19.22 12.42 25.97
C GLY A 209 -18.02 11.48 26.18
N THR A 210 -17.68 11.14 27.43
CA THR A 210 -16.52 10.28 27.75
C THR A 210 -16.72 8.78 27.53
N GLY A 211 -17.93 8.35 27.13
CA GLY A 211 -18.22 6.95 26.78
C GLY A 211 -19.24 6.25 27.68
N ALA A 212 -19.66 6.85 28.80
CA ALA A 212 -20.77 6.33 29.58
C ALA A 212 -22.11 6.53 28.86
N SER A 213 -22.99 5.52 28.89
CA SER A 213 -24.37 5.67 28.45
C SER A 213 -25.09 6.67 29.35
N LEU A 214 -25.66 7.72 28.76
CA LEU A 214 -26.51 8.66 29.47
C LEU A 214 -27.91 8.07 29.53
N THR A 215 -28.46 7.89 30.73
CA THR A 215 -29.87 7.50 30.89
C THR A 215 -30.79 8.69 30.64
N ALA A 216 -32.09 8.46 30.43
CA ALA A 216 -33.09 9.54 30.28
C ALA A 216 -33.23 10.43 31.53
N THR A 217 -32.76 9.95 32.68
CA THR A 217 -32.84 10.65 33.99
C THR A 217 -31.50 11.25 34.44
N ALA A 218 -30.43 11.09 33.66
CA ALA A 218 -29.11 11.62 34.01
C ALA A 218 -29.16 13.15 34.15
N THR A 219 -28.61 13.66 35.26
CA THR A 219 -28.48 15.10 35.55
C THR A 219 -27.05 15.62 35.43
N SER A 220 -26.11 14.74 35.10
CA SER A 220 -24.73 15.08 34.80
C SER A 220 -24.31 14.37 33.52
N ILE A 221 -23.60 15.10 32.65
CA ILE A 221 -23.10 14.63 31.37
C ILE A 221 -21.58 14.73 31.40
N PRO A 222 -20.84 13.61 31.52
CA PRO A 222 -19.39 13.64 31.47
C PRO A 222 -18.91 13.84 30.03
N VAL A 223 -18.00 14.80 29.83
CA VAL A 223 -17.48 15.17 28.51
C VAL A 223 -15.95 15.12 28.47
N VAL A 224 -15.39 14.94 27.28
CA VAL A 224 -13.94 14.92 27.08
C VAL A 224 -13.30 16.30 27.31
N ASP A 225 -14.07 17.36 27.07
CA ASP A 225 -13.68 18.75 27.20
C ASP A 225 -14.91 19.66 27.44
N VAL A 226 -14.73 20.70 28.27
CA VAL A 226 -15.75 21.72 28.57
C VAL A 226 -15.37 23.12 28.09
N SER A 227 -14.21 23.32 27.45
CA SER A 227 -13.65 24.66 27.18
C SER A 227 -14.61 25.61 26.43
N SER A 228 -15.45 25.09 25.51
CA SER A 228 -16.42 25.89 24.76
C SER A 228 -17.65 26.34 25.56
N PHE A 229 -17.86 25.75 26.75
CA PHE A 229 -19.04 25.99 27.57
C PHE A 229 -18.75 26.89 28.77
N VAL A 230 -17.46 27.02 29.13
CA VAL A 230 -17.04 27.89 30.22
C VAL A 230 -17.26 29.36 29.82
N GLY A 231 -17.97 30.11 30.67
CA GLY A 231 -18.26 31.54 30.45
C GLY A 231 -19.53 31.83 29.66
N LEU A 232 -20.25 30.81 29.19
CA LEU A 232 -21.57 31.03 28.59
C LEU A 232 -22.59 31.50 29.64
N ALA A 233 -23.52 32.36 29.23
CA ALA A 233 -24.66 32.73 30.07
C ALA A 233 -25.50 31.50 30.39
N ARG A 234 -25.80 31.28 31.67
CA ARG A 234 -26.52 30.11 32.16
C ARG A 234 -27.96 30.47 32.57
N PRO A 235 -28.93 29.56 32.40
CA PRO A 235 -28.77 28.27 31.72
C PRO A 235 -28.66 28.46 30.20
N PHE A 236 -27.88 27.60 29.54
CA PHE A 236 -27.84 27.51 28.08
C PHE A 236 -28.33 26.14 27.61
N LYS A 237 -28.67 26.01 26.33
CA LYS A 237 -29.12 24.73 25.76
C LYS A 237 -28.00 24.04 24.98
N ILE A 238 -28.05 22.73 24.93
CA ILE A 238 -27.24 21.87 24.06
C ILE A 238 -28.13 20.87 23.33
N THR A 239 -27.64 20.34 22.22
CA THR A 239 -28.27 19.20 21.51
C THR A 239 -27.41 17.96 21.65
N LEU A 240 -28.03 16.84 22.03
CA LEU A 240 -27.42 15.51 21.94
C LEU A 240 -28.14 14.68 20.89
N PHE A 241 -27.35 13.86 20.19
CA PHE A 241 -27.85 12.94 19.19
C PHE A 241 -27.87 11.53 19.75
N GLY A 242 -28.96 10.78 19.59
CA GLY A 242 -29.06 9.37 19.98
C GLY A 242 -29.27 8.46 18.76
N GLU A 243 -29.79 7.26 19.02
CA GLU A 243 -30.29 6.31 18.02
C GLU A 243 -31.76 6.65 17.66
N PHE A 244 -32.05 7.94 17.38
CA PHE A 244 -33.37 8.55 17.11
C PHE A 244 -34.22 8.94 18.36
N PRO A 245 -34.80 10.17 18.45
CA PRO A 245 -34.49 11.47 17.82
C PRO A 245 -33.48 12.31 18.64
N ALA A 246 -33.12 13.52 18.17
CA ALA A 246 -32.24 14.44 18.91
C ALA A 246 -32.90 14.96 20.21
N GLU A 247 -32.14 15.05 21.30
CA GLU A 247 -32.58 15.60 22.58
C GLU A 247 -32.00 17.00 22.81
N ARG A 248 -32.85 17.92 23.26
CA ARG A 248 -32.44 19.23 23.74
C ARG A 248 -32.31 19.24 25.25
N ILE A 249 -31.17 19.69 25.76
CA ILE A 249 -30.88 19.68 27.20
C ILE A 249 -30.50 21.07 27.67
N SER A 250 -31.03 21.47 28.83
CA SER A 250 -30.70 22.70 29.55
C SER A 250 -29.55 22.45 30.50
N ILE A 251 -28.49 23.25 30.40
CA ILE A 251 -27.31 23.18 31.27
C ILE A 251 -27.34 24.35 32.24
N CYS A 252 -27.40 24.03 33.54
CA CYS A 252 -27.46 25.01 34.61
C CYS A 252 -26.09 25.37 35.20
N TYR A 253 -25.11 24.46 35.09
CA TYR A 253 -23.75 24.62 35.58
C TYR A 253 -22.75 23.82 34.75
N VAL A 254 -21.50 24.30 34.68
CA VAL A 254 -20.38 23.63 34.01
C VAL A 254 -19.33 23.34 35.08
N ASP A 255 -19.15 22.07 35.41
CA ASP A 255 -18.11 21.61 36.32
C ASP A 255 -16.82 21.38 35.52
N ALA A 256 -15.97 22.41 35.49
CA ALA A 256 -14.71 22.36 34.77
C ALA A 256 -13.67 21.43 35.41
N ALA A 257 -13.73 21.24 36.73
CA ALA A 257 -12.78 20.39 37.45
C ALA A 257 -12.99 18.91 37.11
N ASN A 258 -14.25 18.48 37.02
CA ASN A 258 -14.61 17.09 36.73
C ASN A 258 -15.01 16.85 35.26
N LYS A 259 -14.95 17.88 34.41
CA LYS A 259 -15.39 17.86 33.00
C LYS A 259 -16.84 17.36 32.85
N GLN A 260 -17.76 17.97 33.60
CA GLN A 260 -19.18 17.61 33.55
C GLN A 260 -20.05 18.82 33.17
N LEU A 261 -21.06 18.57 32.35
CA LEU A 261 -22.16 19.50 32.12
C LEU A 261 -23.34 19.10 33.01
N ILE A 262 -23.77 20.00 33.88
CA ILE A 262 -24.83 19.74 34.86
C ILE A 262 -26.17 20.21 34.29
N VAL A 263 -27.11 19.28 34.22
CA VAL A 263 -28.42 19.48 33.62
C VAL A 263 -29.36 20.17 34.59
N GLY A 264 -30.02 21.24 34.17
CA GLY A 264 -31.02 21.95 34.97
C GLY A 264 -31.58 23.16 34.24
N THR A 265 -32.71 23.69 34.73
CA THR A 265 -33.44 24.79 34.10
C THR A 265 -33.18 26.16 34.73
N THR A 266 -32.42 26.22 35.81
CA THR A 266 -32.08 27.45 36.54
C THR A 266 -30.63 27.84 36.31
N ASN A 267 -30.27 29.11 36.58
CA ASN A 267 -28.86 29.52 36.61
C ASN A 267 -28.25 29.04 37.94
N GLY A 268 -27.30 28.12 37.89
CA GLY A 268 -26.62 27.60 39.08
C GLY A 268 -25.18 28.04 39.16
N ASP A 269 -24.70 28.36 40.37
CA ASP A 269 -23.28 28.62 40.65
C ASP A 269 -22.52 27.37 41.11
N SER A 270 -23.21 26.25 41.28
CA SER A 270 -22.63 24.95 41.62
C SER A 270 -23.43 23.79 41.01
N PRO A 271 -22.95 22.53 41.09
CA PRO A 271 -23.70 21.35 40.65
C PRO A 271 -25.05 21.15 41.36
N SER A 272 -25.36 21.89 42.42
CA SER A 272 -26.63 21.78 43.16
C SER A 272 -27.87 22.17 42.34
N CYS A 273 -27.70 22.85 41.20
CA CYS A 273 -28.80 23.17 40.27
C CYS A 273 -29.30 21.95 39.46
N ALA A 274 -28.65 20.80 39.62
CA ALA A 274 -28.96 19.56 38.92
C ALA A 274 -30.45 19.18 39.04
N SER A 275 -31.13 19.03 37.90
CA SER A 275 -32.53 18.60 37.84
C SER A 275 -32.85 17.89 36.54
N GLN A 276 -33.63 16.82 36.62
CA GLN A 276 -34.13 16.08 35.46
C GLN A 276 -35.04 16.94 34.58
N SER A 277 -35.64 18.02 35.13
CA SER A 277 -36.44 18.97 34.36
C SER A 277 -35.65 19.69 33.27
N GLY A 278 -34.31 19.66 33.30
CA GLY A 278 -33.48 20.18 32.22
C GLY A 278 -33.38 19.26 31.00
N ARG A 279 -33.89 18.03 31.04
CA ARG A 279 -33.95 17.07 29.93
C ARG A 279 -35.14 17.35 29.01
N GLY A 280 -35.13 16.83 27.78
CA GLY A 280 -36.27 16.87 26.85
C GLY A 280 -36.85 18.28 26.60
N GLN A 281 -35.99 19.29 26.45
CA GLN A 281 -36.41 20.68 26.28
C GLN A 281 -36.96 20.95 24.87
N ASP A 282 -37.61 22.09 24.67
CA ASP A 282 -38.04 22.60 23.37
C ASP A 282 -38.84 21.60 22.51
N GLY A 283 -39.69 20.80 23.17
CA GLY A 283 -40.53 19.78 22.53
C GLY A 283 -39.80 18.50 22.11
N THR A 284 -38.54 18.30 22.56
CA THR A 284 -37.83 17.02 22.43
C THR A 284 -38.18 16.08 23.59
N SER A 285 -37.75 14.82 23.53
CA SER A 285 -37.98 13.82 24.59
C SER A 285 -36.67 13.41 25.24
N ALA A 286 -36.70 13.17 26.56
CA ALA A 286 -35.55 12.67 27.30
C ALA A 286 -35.24 11.23 26.90
N GLY A 287 -34.00 10.96 26.47
CA GLY A 287 -33.61 9.66 25.88
C GLY A 287 -32.36 9.05 26.48
N ILE A 288 -32.07 7.81 26.08
CA ILE A 288 -30.79 7.15 26.34
C ILE A 288 -29.81 7.53 25.21
N HIS A 289 -28.57 7.91 25.55
CA HIS A 289 -27.54 8.28 24.58
C HIS A 289 -26.25 7.49 24.80
N TYR A 290 -25.72 6.88 23.73
CA TYR A 290 -24.48 6.09 23.75
C TYR A 290 -23.33 6.81 23.05
N ASN A 291 -22.34 7.31 23.81
CA ASN A 291 -21.04 7.76 23.27
C ASN A 291 -21.12 8.89 22.22
N ARG A 292 -21.87 9.98 22.52
CA ARG A 292 -22.38 10.92 21.51
C ARG A 292 -21.70 12.29 21.48
N TYR A 293 -21.79 12.92 20.31
CA TYR A 293 -21.45 14.32 20.08
C TYR A 293 -22.50 15.22 20.73
N ILE A 294 -22.01 16.27 21.38
CA ILE A 294 -22.78 17.30 22.07
C ILE A 294 -22.54 18.61 21.36
N TYR A 295 -23.62 19.28 21.01
CA TYR A 295 -23.60 20.44 20.13
C TYR A 295 -24.11 21.66 20.88
N LEU A 296 -23.28 22.71 20.89
CA LEU A 296 -23.68 24.03 21.34
C LEU A 296 -24.41 24.74 20.20
N PRO A 297 -25.63 25.24 20.41
CA PRO A 297 -26.37 26.01 19.40
C PRO A 297 -25.63 27.29 19.05
N ASP A 298 -25.78 27.74 17.80
CA ASP A 298 -25.39 29.10 17.45
C ASP A 298 -26.45 30.12 17.93
N ALA A 299 -26.19 31.41 17.71
CA ALA A 299 -27.10 32.48 18.15
C ALA A 299 -28.49 32.41 17.51
N ASN A 300 -28.62 31.79 16.34
CA ASN A 300 -29.89 31.68 15.60
C ASN A 300 -30.65 30.39 15.93
N ASP A 301 -29.98 29.41 16.54
CA ASP A 301 -30.51 28.11 16.93
C ASP A 301 -31.29 27.38 15.81
N ILE A 302 -30.69 27.39 14.62
CA ILE A 302 -31.30 26.77 13.44
C ILE A 302 -31.22 25.25 13.54
N ARG A 303 -32.36 24.60 13.31
CA ARG A 303 -32.49 23.14 13.41
C ARG A 303 -33.19 22.59 12.18
N VAL A 304 -32.89 21.35 11.85
CA VAL A 304 -33.70 20.55 10.93
C VAL A 304 -35.15 20.48 11.44
N GLY A 305 -36.11 20.39 10.53
CA GLY A 305 -37.53 20.30 10.83
C GLY A 305 -37.92 19.08 11.68
N ASN A 306 -39.23 18.84 11.78
CA ASN A 306 -39.82 17.84 12.69
C ASN A 306 -39.70 16.38 12.20
N ALA A 307 -39.17 16.16 11.00
CA ALA A 307 -39.06 14.85 10.39
C ALA A 307 -37.61 14.57 9.98
N ASP A 308 -37.24 13.30 10.03
CA ASP A 308 -35.96 12.83 9.50
C ASP A 308 -35.89 13.11 7.99
N ILE A 309 -34.71 13.51 7.53
CA ILE A 309 -34.47 13.86 6.13
C ILE A 309 -33.60 12.77 5.51
N ASN A 310 -33.96 12.26 4.34
CA ASN A 310 -33.12 11.34 3.58
C ASN A 310 -31.75 12.02 3.24
N GLN A 311 -30.64 11.29 3.37
CA GLN A 311 -29.30 11.79 3.06
C GLN A 311 -29.10 12.27 1.60
N LEU A 312 -30.01 11.93 0.70
CA LEU A 312 -30.01 12.37 -0.71
C LEU A 312 -31.05 13.47 -0.99
N ALA A 313 -31.87 13.86 -0.01
CA ALA A 313 -32.88 14.88 -0.20
C ALA A 313 -32.23 16.24 -0.51
N THR A 314 -32.66 16.88 -1.58
CA THR A 314 -32.14 18.20 -1.99
C THR A 314 -32.91 19.35 -1.36
N GLN A 315 -34.03 19.05 -0.68
CA GLN A 315 -34.82 20.01 0.08
C GLN A 315 -34.67 19.69 1.57
N ILE A 316 -34.25 20.69 2.34
CA ILE A 316 -33.93 20.56 3.76
C ILE A 316 -34.82 21.54 4.53
N PRO A 317 -35.95 21.07 5.09
CA PRO A 317 -36.76 21.88 5.99
C PRO A 317 -35.96 22.22 7.26
N VAL A 318 -35.94 23.50 7.62
CA VAL A 318 -35.34 24.01 8.85
C VAL A 318 -36.36 24.79 9.69
N THR A 319 -36.03 25.08 10.93
CA THR A 319 -36.87 25.89 11.82
C THR A 319 -36.92 27.36 11.40
N ASP A 320 -35.80 27.89 10.92
CA ASP A 320 -35.68 29.25 10.40
C ASP A 320 -34.54 29.31 9.36
N ALA A 321 -34.84 29.74 8.14
CA ALA A 321 -33.86 29.90 7.07
C ALA A 321 -33.41 31.37 6.87
N SER A 322 -33.93 32.31 7.66
CA SER A 322 -33.72 33.75 7.48
C SER A 322 -32.24 34.12 7.53
N ALA A 323 -31.51 33.59 8.53
CA ALA A 323 -30.10 33.86 8.78
C ALA A 323 -29.12 33.06 7.89
N ILE A 324 -29.60 32.17 7.01
CA ILE A 324 -28.75 31.42 6.08
C ILE A 324 -28.56 32.21 4.77
N PRO A 325 -27.33 32.65 4.43
CA PRO A 325 -27.06 33.30 3.14
C PRO A 325 -27.19 32.32 1.98
N VAL A 326 -27.39 32.84 0.77
CA VAL A 326 -27.44 32.03 -0.45
C VAL A 326 -26.58 32.70 -1.54
N PRO A 327 -25.60 31.99 -2.12
CA PRO A 327 -25.19 30.64 -1.80
C PRO A 327 -24.41 30.59 -0.48
N SER A 328 -24.44 29.45 0.22
CA SER A 328 -23.62 29.21 1.41
C SER A 328 -23.33 27.72 1.59
N VAL A 329 -22.41 27.40 2.51
CA VAL A 329 -22.21 26.02 2.98
C VAL A 329 -22.67 25.96 4.43
N ILE A 330 -23.64 25.09 4.69
CA ILE A 330 -24.07 24.75 6.04
C ILE A 330 -23.43 23.44 6.47
N LYS A 331 -23.40 23.19 7.77
CA LYS A 331 -22.98 21.94 8.36
C LYS A 331 -24.10 21.38 9.21
N ILE A 332 -24.41 20.10 9.01
CA ILE A 332 -25.37 19.33 9.79
C ILE A 332 -24.65 18.06 10.22
N MET A 333 -24.35 17.95 11.52
CA MET A 333 -23.44 16.92 12.03
C MET A 333 -22.11 16.94 11.24
N ALA A 334 -21.64 15.80 10.73
CA ALA A 334 -20.40 15.71 9.96
C ALA A 334 -20.55 16.10 8.47
N GLU A 335 -21.79 16.28 7.97
CA GLU A 335 -22.04 16.62 6.56
C GLU A 335 -21.99 18.14 6.35
N GLU A 336 -21.24 18.56 5.35
CA GLU A 336 -21.31 19.90 4.77
C GLU A 336 -22.21 19.89 3.54
N VAL A 337 -23.15 20.81 3.51
CA VAL A 337 -24.19 20.91 2.48
C VAL A 337 -24.12 22.29 1.84
N ARG A 338 -24.00 22.33 0.51
CA ARG A 338 -24.04 23.59 -0.23
C ARG A 338 -25.47 23.97 -0.53
N ILE A 339 -25.89 25.12 -0.01
CA ILE A 339 -27.19 25.72 -0.23
C ILE A 339 -27.10 26.71 -1.38
N CYS A 340 -27.87 26.47 -2.44
CA CYS A 340 -27.89 27.33 -3.62
C CYS A 340 -29.18 28.14 -3.77
N ALA A 341 -30.26 27.75 -3.08
CA ALA A 341 -31.53 28.50 -3.04
C ALA A 341 -32.25 28.26 -1.70
N LYS A 342 -33.27 29.08 -1.41
CA LYS A 342 -34.20 28.84 -0.29
C LYS A 342 -35.62 29.27 -0.66
N SER A 343 -36.62 28.57 -0.13
CA SER A 343 -38.04 28.88 -0.28
C SER A 343 -38.72 28.77 1.08
N GLY A 344 -39.09 29.90 1.67
CA GLY A 344 -39.50 29.97 3.07
C GLY A 344 -38.41 29.37 3.98
N ASN A 345 -38.81 28.46 4.87
CA ASN A 345 -37.91 27.72 5.76
C ASN A 345 -37.39 26.40 5.17
N THR A 346 -37.39 26.26 3.85
CA THR A 346 -36.80 25.11 3.15
C THR A 346 -35.54 25.57 2.42
N LEU A 347 -34.40 25.00 2.81
CA LEU A 347 -33.13 25.20 2.11
C LEU A 347 -33.05 24.23 0.93
N ILE A 348 -32.49 24.69 -0.19
CA ILE A 348 -32.31 23.90 -1.40
C ILE A 348 -30.82 23.65 -1.59
N ALA A 349 -30.42 22.38 -1.43
CA ALA A 349 -29.07 21.92 -1.66
C ALA A 349 -28.82 21.73 -3.16
N GLY A 350 -27.75 22.33 -3.69
CA GLY A 350 -27.38 22.16 -5.09
C GLY A 350 -25.97 22.67 -5.42
N SER A 351 -25.43 22.18 -6.53
CA SER A 351 -24.06 22.46 -6.99
C SER A 351 -23.95 23.72 -7.88
N GLY A 352 -25.08 24.28 -8.31
CA GLY A 352 -25.15 25.49 -9.12
C GLY A 352 -24.91 26.80 -8.35
N GLY A 353 -24.99 27.93 -9.06
CA GLY A 353 -24.94 29.28 -8.48
C GLY A 353 -26.19 29.63 -7.66
N ALA A 354 -26.31 30.89 -7.22
CA ALA A 354 -27.50 31.36 -6.50
C ALA A 354 -28.77 31.14 -7.35
N GLY A 355 -29.83 30.62 -6.73
CA GLY A 355 -31.10 30.32 -7.39
C GLY A 355 -31.15 28.98 -8.15
N CYS A 356 -30.17 28.10 -7.94
CA CYS A 356 -30.14 26.82 -8.66
C CYS A 356 -31.29 25.86 -8.28
N SER A 357 -31.64 24.97 -9.21
CA SER A 357 -32.46 23.80 -8.89
C SER A 357 -31.67 22.84 -8.01
N GLY A 358 -32.32 22.25 -7.00
CA GLY A 358 -31.66 21.34 -6.09
C GLY A 358 -31.14 20.08 -6.78
N ASP A 359 -29.93 19.66 -6.44
CA ASP A 359 -29.27 18.46 -6.95
C ASP A 359 -28.51 17.73 -5.82
N THR A 360 -28.22 16.44 -6.03
CA THR A 360 -27.47 15.64 -5.05
C THR A 360 -26.00 16.02 -4.94
N GLY A 361 -25.46 16.85 -5.85
CA GLY A 361 -24.11 17.39 -5.78
C GLY A 361 -23.94 18.50 -4.74
N GLY A 362 -25.04 19.14 -4.32
CA GLY A 362 -25.05 20.03 -3.15
C GLY A 362 -25.03 19.27 -1.82
N ARG A 363 -25.42 17.99 -1.82
CA ARG A 363 -25.24 17.06 -0.70
C ARG A 363 -23.81 16.52 -0.72
N PHE A 364 -23.31 16.10 0.45
CA PHE A 364 -21.94 15.60 0.56
C PHE A 364 -20.87 16.56 0.02
N TYR A 365 -21.13 17.87 0.15
CA TYR A 365 -20.26 18.90 -0.40
C TYR A 365 -18.89 18.80 0.27
N ARG A 366 -17.83 19.15 -0.49
CA ARG A 366 -16.43 19.00 -0.05
C ARG A 366 -16.06 17.59 0.44
N GLY A 367 -16.70 16.56 -0.14
CA GLY A 367 -16.40 15.15 0.12
C GLY A 367 -16.90 14.61 1.46
N THR A 368 -17.69 15.41 2.20
CA THR A 368 -18.23 15.04 3.51
C THR A 368 -19.34 14.00 3.38
N THR A 369 -19.48 13.09 4.33
CA THR A 369 -20.61 12.16 4.37
C THR A 369 -21.07 11.89 5.80
N GLN A 370 -22.37 11.73 5.98
CA GLN A 370 -22.93 11.25 7.24
C GLN A 370 -22.96 9.71 7.19
N ARG A 371 -22.19 9.04 8.06
CA ARG A 371 -22.16 7.56 8.14
C ARG A 371 -22.83 6.98 9.39
N CYS A 372 -23.29 7.83 10.31
CA CYS A 372 -23.71 7.42 11.65
C CYS A 372 -25.21 7.09 11.82
N CYS A 373 -26.06 7.22 10.79
CA CYS A 373 -27.53 7.20 10.98
C CYS A 373 -28.33 6.51 9.84
N SER A 374 -27.96 5.30 9.41
CA SER A 374 -28.77 4.47 8.49
C SER A 374 -29.33 5.18 7.24
N GLY A 375 -28.64 6.21 6.75
CA GLY A 375 -29.03 6.98 5.57
C GLY A 375 -30.01 8.15 5.77
N SER A 376 -30.29 8.59 7.00
CA SER A 376 -31.09 9.79 7.30
C SER A 376 -30.39 10.78 8.23
N ILE A 377 -30.68 12.07 8.05
CA ILE A 377 -30.41 13.14 9.01
C ILE A 377 -31.59 13.15 10.01
N PRO A 378 -31.34 12.98 11.32
CA PRO A 378 -32.40 13.02 12.32
C PRO A 378 -33.13 14.37 12.36
N ALA A 379 -34.43 14.34 12.65
CA ALA A 379 -35.23 15.51 12.96
C ALA A 379 -34.56 16.35 14.06
N ARG A 380 -34.75 17.68 13.99
CA ARG A 380 -34.20 18.64 14.98
C ARG A 380 -32.67 18.68 15.09
N SER A 381 -31.93 18.11 14.13
CA SER A 381 -30.47 18.25 14.07
C SER A 381 -30.05 19.71 14.00
N GLN A 382 -29.01 20.09 14.76
CA GLN A 382 -28.46 21.44 14.72
C GLN A 382 -27.81 21.73 13.36
N VAL A 383 -28.06 22.93 12.85
CA VAL A 383 -27.51 23.46 11.60
C VAL A 383 -26.57 24.62 11.93
N TYR A 384 -25.42 24.65 11.26
CA TYR A 384 -24.41 25.71 11.42
C TYR A 384 -23.98 26.25 10.06
N LEU A 385 -23.43 27.46 10.01
CA LEU A 385 -22.67 27.92 8.86
C LEU A 385 -21.26 27.30 8.88
N ALA A 386 -20.96 26.43 7.91
CA ALA A 386 -19.67 25.72 7.82
C ALA A 386 -18.49 26.68 7.56
N ASP A 387 -18.78 27.77 6.86
CA ASP A 387 -17.82 28.83 6.54
C ASP A 387 -17.86 30.01 7.55
N SER A 388 -18.39 29.79 8.76
CA SER A 388 -18.31 30.79 9.84
C SER A 388 -16.87 30.96 10.35
N PRO A 389 -16.38 32.20 10.54
CA PRO A 389 -15.06 32.45 11.12
C PRO A 389 -14.94 31.93 12.56
N ASP A 390 -16.04 31.81 13.31
CA ASP A 390 -16.03 31.33 14.69
C ASP A 390 -16.09 29.79 14.81
N ARG A 391 -15.97 29.07 13.69
CA ARG A 391 -16.02 27.59 13.66
C ARG A 391 -14.91 26.96 14.50
N TRP A 392 -13.71 27.49 14.43
CA TRP A 392 -12.52 26.91 15.03
C TRP A 392 -12.02 27.72 16.24
N MET A 393 -11.44 27.01 17.21
CA MET A 393 -10.63 27.59 18.27
C MET A 393 -9.32 26.83 18.40
N ASP A 394 -8.30 27.48 18.97
CA ASP A 394 -7.03 26.83 19.27
C ASP A 394 -7.24 25.61 20.16
N ALA A 395 -6.49 24.51 19.89
CA ALA A 395 -6.59 23.27 20.65
C ALA A 395 -6.41 23.54 22.16
N PRO A 396 -7.47 23.41 22.98
CA PRO A 396 -7.39 23.68 24.42
C PRO A 396 -6.70 22.55 25.20
N ALA A 397 -6.51 21.39 24.57
CA ALA A 397 -5.90 20.20 25.15
C ALA A 397 -5.20 19.35 24.07
N ASP A 398 -4.30 18.48 24.51
CA ASP A 398 -3.50 17.59 23.64
C ASP A 398 -4.38 16.70 22.75
N ILE A 399 -5.55 16.28 23.24
CA ILE A 399 -6.49 15.45 22.47
C ILE A 399 -6.97 16.09 21.16
N TYR A 400 -6.79 17.40 20.96
CA TYR A 400 -7.14 18.11 19.72
C TYR A 400 -5.91 18.39 18.82
N ARG A 401 -4.73 17.89 19.18
CA ARG A 401 -3.51 18.02 18.38
C ARG A 401 -3.36 16.83 17.44
N SER A 402 -4.18 16.81 16.38
CA SER A 402 -4.32 15.68 15.46
C SER A 402 -3.35 15.72 14.27
N ILE A 403 -2.81 16.88 13.91
CA ILE A 403 -1.88 17.07 12.79
C ILE A 403 -0.44 16.93 13.26
N ASN A 404 0.33 16.10 12.57
CA ASN A 404 1.77 15.93 12.75
C ASN A 404 2.52 16.47 11.53
N PRO A 405 3.28 17.56 11.66
CA PRO A 405 4.18 18.02 10.62
C PRO A 405 5.44 17.15 10.55
N VAL A 406 5.90 16.87 9.33
CA VAL A 406 7.15 16.15 9.05
C VAL A 406 7.91 16.88 7.94
N PHE A 407 9.24 16.97 8.07
CA PHE A 407 10.15 17.44 7.03
C PHE A 407 11.14 16.35 6.67
N VAL A 408 11.45 16.19 5.38
CA VAL A 408 12.61 15.42 4.94
C VAL A 408 13.65 16.41 4.42
N LEU A 409 14.79 16.48 5.10
CA LEU A 409 15.89 17.40 4.81
C LEU A 409 17.05 16.62 4.21
N THR A 410 17.48 16.96 3.00
CA THR A 410 18.56 16.29 2.27
C THR A 410 19.75 17.21 2.08
N PHE A 411 20.90 16.82 2.65
CA PHE A 411 22.16 17.55 2.63
C PHE A 411 23.19 16.77 1.80
N TYR A 412 23.46 17.22 0.57
CA TYR A 412 24.53 16.65 -0.24
C TYR A 412 25.84 17.37 0.03
N THR A 413 26.85 16.63 0.49
CA THR A 413 28.17 17.17 0.82
C THR A 413 28.77 17.86 -0.40
N GLY A 414 29.00 19.17 -0.34
CA GLY A 414 29.58 19.99 -1.42
C GLY A 414 28.56 20.55 -2.43
N TRP A 415 27.25 20.50 -2.15
CA TRP A 415 26.21 21.08 -3.02
C TRP A 415 25.63 22.34 -2.38
N PRO A 416 25.45 23.45 -3.11
CA PRO A 416 24.98 24.73 -2.57
C PRO A 416 23.45 24.78 -2.46
N GLY A 417 22.85 23.85 -1.72
CA GLY A 417 21.42 23.84 -1.40
C GLY A 417 21.00 22.67 -0.53
N VAL A 418 19.90 22.86 0.20
CA VAL A 418 19.24 21.80 0.98
C VAL A 418 17.93 21.43 0.30
N GLY A 419 17.73 20.14 0.03
CA GLY A 419 16.47 19.63 -0.50
C GLY A 419 15.48 19.39 0.62
N VAL A 420 14.28 19.96 0.49
CA VAL A 420 13.21 19.94 1.49
C VAL A 420 11.96 19.29 0.91
N GLU A 421 11.39 18.38 1.68
CA GLU A 421 10.04 17.86 1.47
C GLU A 421 9.18 18.17 2.68
N TYR A 422 7.94 18.57 2.43
CA TYR A 422 6.98 18.96 3.44
C TYR A 422 5.88 17.93 3.52
N ILE A 423 5.60 17.41 4.71
CA ILE A 423 4.61 16.35 4.91
C ILE A 423 3.74 16.73 6.11
N ALA A 424 2.45 16.45 6.03
CA ALA A 424 1.59 16.51 7.21
C ALA A 424 0.75 15.24 7.31
N GLU A 425 0.59 14.75 8.54
CA GLU A 425 -0.14 13.53 8.85
C GLU A 425 -1.28 13.80 9.83
N ASN A 426 -2.46 13.23 9.57
CA ASN A 426 -3.60 13.22 10.50
C ASN A 426 -3.95 11.76 10.81
N THR A 427 -3.06 11.07 11.52
CA THR A 427 -2.96 9.59 11.47
C THR A 427 -3.16 8.91 12.82
N TRP A 428 -3.15 9.67 13.91
CA TRP A 428 -3.31 9.16 15.26
C TRP A 428 -4.72 8.61 15.52
N GLN A 429 -4.79 7.38 16.01
CA GLN A 429 -6.06 6.74 16.35
C GLN A 429 -6.75 7.30 17.60
N ASP A 430 -6.02 7.94 18.51
CA ASP A 430 -6.52 8.36 19.82
C ASP A 430 -7.09 9.79 19.83
N ARG A 431 -7.09 10.48 18.68
CA ARG A 431 -7.49 11.89 18.54
C ARG A 431 -8.01 12.21 17.15
N MET A 432 -8.99 11.45 16.73
CA MET A 432 -9.55 11.57 15.39
C MET A 432 -10.42 12.81 15.25
N GLN A 433 -10.08 13.64 14.27
CA GLN A 433 -10.91 14.72 13.77
C GLN A 433 -10.42 15.15 12.38
N ASP A 434 -11.34 15.54 11.51
CA ASP A 434 -10.99 16.24 10.27
C ASP A 434 -10.50 17.65 10.61
N GLN A 435 -9.56 18.16 9.81
CA GLN A 435 -9.06 19.53 9.92
C GLN A 435 -9.19 20.24 8.59
N GLU A 436 -9.49 21.54 8.64
CA GLU A 436 -9.57 22.40 7.45
C GLU A 436 -8.64 23.60 7.67
N TYR A 437 -7.77 23.86 6.71
CA TYR A 437 -6.77 24.91 6.81
C TYR A 437 -6.26 25.37 5.45
N ASP A 438 -5.63 26.53 5.45
CA ASP A 438 -4.69 26.96 4.42
C ASP A 438 -3.27 26.61 4.89
N VAL A 439 -2.39 26.21 3.96
CA VAL A 439 -0.99 25.92 4.26
C VAL A 439 -0.06 26.68 3.30
N THR A 440 0.93 27.35 3.87
CA THR A 440 1.99 28.04 3.14
C THR A 440 3.32 27.35 3.37
N PHE A 441 4.01 27.02 2.30
CA PHE A 441 5.36 26.43 2.31
C PHE A 441 6.39 27.52 2.07
N GLN A 442 7.43 27.57 2.88
CA GLN A 442 8.51 28.55 2.74
C GLN A 442 9.88 27.91 2.89
N THR A 443 10.86 28.43 2.14
CA THR A 443 12.28 28.12 2.28
C THR A 443 13.10 29.38 2.46
N GLY A 444 14.32 29.24 2.97
CA GLY A 444 15.23 30.32 3.25
C GLY A 444 16.66 29.98 2.87
N THR A 445 17.44 30.99 2.46
CA THR A 445 18.90 30.91 2.25
C THR A 445 19.69 31.32 3.50
N ALA A 446 19.01 31.63 4.60
CA ALA A 446 19.59 31.94 5.91
C ALA A 446 18.54 31.68 7.00
N ALA A 447 19.01 31.37 8.21
CA ALA A 447 18.14 31.19 9.37
C ALA A 447 17.21 32.40 9.59
N GLY A 448 15.91 32.15 9.73
CA GLY A 448 14.89 33.18 9.94
C GLY A 448 14.49 34.00 8.71
N SER A 449 15.12 33.78 7.55
CA SER A 449 14.79 34.47 6.30
C SER A 449 13.99 33.56 5.38
N PHE A 450 12.76 33.94 5.03
CA PHE A 450 11.84 33.06 4.28
C PHE A 450 11.32 33.68 3.00
N THR A 451 11.23 32.86 1.95
CA THR A 451 10.49 33.13 0.72
C THR A 451 9.36 32.11 0.58
N THR A 452 8.17 32.60 0.25
CA THR A 452 7.02 31.73 -0.05
C THR A 452 7.29 30.95 -1.33
N VAL A 453 7.21 29.62 -1.21
CA VAL A 453 7.32 28.69 -2.33
C VAL A 453 5.96 28.48 -2.95
N GLU A 454 4.96 28.17 -2.12
CA GLU A 454 3.59 27.90 -2.56
C GLU A 454 2.62 28.12 -1.40
N THR A 455 1.39 28.54 -1.70
CA THR A 455 0.28 28.54 -0.73
C THR A 455 -0.87 27.70 -1.29
N LYS A 456 -1.26 26.68 -0.55
CA LYS A 456 -2.44 25.86 -0.84
C LYS A 456 -3.56 26.28 0.10
N THR A 457 -4.57 26.95 -0.43
CA THR A 457 -5.77 27.34 0.32
C THR A 457 -6.79 26.22 0.33
N GLU A 458 -7.76 26.23 1.23
CA GLU A 458 -8.90 25.32 1.18
C GLU A 458 -8.58 23.84 1.37
N ARG A 459 -7.55 23.50 2.15
CA ARG A 459 -7.16 22.09 2.35
C ARG A 459 -8.09 21.41 3.34
N ARG A 460 -8.54 20.20 3.00
CA ARG A 460 -9.25 19.30 3.91
C ARG A 460 -8.35 18.12 4.24
N HIS A 461 -7.98 18.00 5.50
CA HIS A 461 -7.11 16.93 6.00
C HIS A 461 -7.94 15.97 6.85
N THR A 462 -8.44 14.91 6.22
CA THR A 462 -9.27 13.91 6.89
C THR A 462 -8.46 12.97 7.76
N VAL A 463 -9.10 12.38 8.75
CA VAL A 463 -8.49 11.37 9.62
C VAL A 463 -7.90 10.20 8.83
N PHE A 464 -6.83 9.62 9.36
CA PHE A 464 -6.06 8.52 8.78
C PHE A 464 -5.48 8.80 7.39
N THR A 465 -5.23 10.06 7.08
CA THR A 465 -4.57 10.46 5.83
C THR A 465 -3.31 11.27 6.08
N SER A 466 -2.43 11.26 5.11
CA SER A 466 -1.22 12.08 5.06
C SER A 466 -1.05 12.64 3.66
N TRP A 467 -0.38 13.78 3.54
CA TRP A 467 0.00 14.34 2.25
C TRP A 467 1.45 14.79 2.25
N ARG A 468 2.01 14.98 1.06
CA ARG A 468 3.37 15.51 0.85
C ARG A 468 3.35 16.69 -0.13
N TYR A 469 4.35 17.55 -0.06
CA TYR A 469 4.69 18.58 -1.05
C TYR A 469 6.22 18.56 -1.26
N PRO A 470 6.72 18.61 -2.51
CA PRO A 470 6.00 18.83 -3.77
C PRO A 470 5.08 17.66 -4.18
N ASP A 471 3.93 17.99 -4.77
CA ASP A 471 2.88 17.09 -5.24
C ASP A 471 2.48 17.43 -6.68
N GLY A 472 1.47 16.76 -7.24
CA GLY A 472 0.86 17.25 -8.48
C GLY A 472 1.81 17.29 -9.67
N SER A 473 1.64 18.34 -10.48
CA SER A 473 2.58 18.68 -11.56
C SER A 473 4.00 19.02 -11.09
N HIS A 474 4.19 19.37 -9.82
CA HIS A 474 5.51 19.60 -9.21
C HIS A 474 6.24 18.28 -8.91
N SER A 475 5.49 17.21 -8.65
CA SER A 475 6.05 15.87 -8.47
C SER A 475 6.31 15.15 -9.81
N GLY A 476 5.55 15.51 -10.85
CA GLY A 476 5.57 14.83 -12.13
C GLY A 476 6.73 15.22 -13.05
N LEU A 477 7.10 16.51 -13.07
CA LEU A 477 8.29 16.93 -13.80
C LEU A 477 9.51 16.48 -13.00
N TRP A 478 10.53 15.88 -13.61
CA TRP A 478 11.77 15.46 -12.92
C TRP A 478 12.62 16.66 -12.47
N LYS A 479 12.02 17.85 -12.39
CA LYS A 479 12.60 19.05 -11.84
C LYS A 479 13.00 18.79 -10.40
N ASN A 480 14.24 19.14 -10.09
CA ASN A 480 14.72 19.31 -8.73
C ASN A 480 14.68 18.04 -7.85
N ASP A 481 14.75 16.84 -8.44
CA ASP A 481 14.70 15.55 -7.74
C ASP A 481 13.49 15.40 -6.79
N ARG A 482 12.35 16.02 -7.14
CA ARG A 482 11.09 16.03 -6.34
C ARG A 482 11.25 16.64 -4.94
N LYS A 483 12.09 17.67 -4.82
CA LYS A 483 12.28 18.45 -3.59
C LYS A 483 12.15 19.94 -3.88
N ILE A 484 11.82 20.70 -2.86
CA ILE A 484 12.00 22.16 -2.87
C ILE A 484 13.42 22.46 -2.39
N TRP A 485 14.16 23.29 -3.11
CA TRP A 485 15.54 23.61 -2.75
C TRP A 485 15.62 25.00 -2.14
N THR A 486 16.36 25.11 -1.05
CA THR A 486 16.59 26.40 -0.37
C THR A 486 17.44 27.37 -1.18
N ALA A 487 18.24 26.85 -2.12
CA ALA A 487 19.09 27.61 -3.03
C ALA A 487 19.16 26.88 -4.39
N SER A 488 20.33 26.45 -4.84
CA SER A 488 20.48 25.80 -6.15
C SER A 488 19.86 24.40 -6.16
N ALA A 489 18.86 24.20 -7.01
CA ALA A 489 18.33 22.87 -7.31
C ALA A 489 19.20 22.15 -8.36
N PRO A 490 19.40 20.83 -8.24
CA PRO A 490 19.92 20.02 -9.33
C PRO A 490 18.99 20.13 -10.54
N GLU A 491 19.59 20.29 -11.73
CA GLU A 491 18.84 20.32 -12.96
C GLU A 491 18.16 18.95 -13.25
N GLU A 492 17.13 19.02 -14.10
CA GLU A 492 16.31 17.88 -14.48
C GLU A 492 17.10 16.86 -15.35
N VAL A 493 16.97 15.59 -14.99
CA VAL A 493 17.55 14.46 -15.74
C VAL A 493 16.49 13.38 -15.99
N HIS A 494 16.73 12.56 -16.99
CA HIS A 494 15.97 11.33 -17.26
C HIS A 494 16.76 10.11 -16.81
N TYR A 495 16.07 9.14 -16.21
CA TYR A 495 16.64 7.89 -15.74
C TYR A 495 16.08 6.72 -16.54
N ASP A 496 16.95 5.91 -17.12
CA ASP A 496 16.62 4.59 -17.65
C ASP A 496 17.20 3.54 -16.70
N TYR A 497 16.31 2.85 -15.99
CA TYR A 497 16.66 1.85 -14.97
C TYR A 497 16.98 0.47 -15.54
N ASN A 498 17.03 0.34 -16.87
CA ASN A 498 17.17 -0.92 -17.62
C ASN A 498 16.03 -1.89 -17.31
N PHE A 499 14.86 -1.67 -17.91
CA PHE A 499 13.65 -2.48 -17.65
C PHE A 499 13.85 -4.01 -17.81
N PRO A 500 14.55 -4.49 -18.86
CA PRO A 500 14.97 -5.89 -18.94
C PRO A 500 15.72 -6.41 -17.70
N TYR A 501 16.63 -5.61 -17.13
CA TYR A 501 17.32 -5.97 -15.89
C TYR A 501 16.40 -5.96 -14.65
N LEU A 502 15.44 -5.04 -14.57
CA LEU A 502 14.43 -5.05 -13.48
C LEU A 502 13.57 -6.32 -13.50
N HIS A 503 13.30 -6.84 -14.70
CA HIS A 503 12.65 -8.15 -14.88
C HIS A 503 13.58 -9.29 -14.46
N TYR A 504 14.81 -9.30 -14.97
CA TYR A 504 15.81 -10.31 -14.64
C TYR A 504 16.12 -10.39 -13.15
N SER A 505 16.24 -9.26 -12.46
CA SER A 505 16.55 -9.20 -11.03
C SER A 505 15.38 -9.59 -10.11
N GLY A 506 14.18 -9.80 -10.68
CA GLY A 506 12.99 -10.23 -9.95
C GLY A 506 12.18 -9.10 -9.33
N LEU A 507 12.52 -7.82 -9.56
CA LEU A 507 11.75 -6.69 -9.03
C LEU A 507 10.35 -6.61 -9.66
N ILE A 508 10.28 -6.81 -10.99
CA ILE A 508 9.05 -6.59 -11.77
C ILE A 508 8.82 -7.78 -12.72
N PRO A 509 7.70 -8.50 -12.65
CA PRO A 509 7.47 -9.67 -13.50
C PRO A 509 6.92 -9.33 -14.90
N ASN A 510 6.68 -8.05 -15.19
CA ASN A 510 6.15 -7.59 -16.47
C ASN A 510 7.12 -7.93 -17.63
N ASP A 511 6.57 -8.29 -18.79
CA ASP A 511 7.37 -8.76 -19.94
C ASP A 511 8.08 -7.58 -20.64
N PRO A 512 9.42 -7.48 -20.59
CA PRO A 512 10.14 -6.36 -21.20
C PRO A 512 10.14 -6.38 -22.73
N LYS A 513 9.64 -7.44 -23.38
CA LYS A 513 9.58 -7.55 -24.85
C LYS A 513 8.40 -6.80 -25.47
N VAL A 514 7.42 -6.40 -24.66
CA VAL A 514 6.29 -5.61 -25.14
C VAL A 514 6.75 -4.18 -25.42
N SER A 515 6.27 -3.61 -26.52
CA SER A 515 6.48 -2.19 -26.84
C SER A 515 5.21 -1.41 -26.55
N ILE A 516 5.34 -0.30 -25.84
CA ILE A 516 4.21 0.61 -25.57
C ILE A 516 3.68 1.23 -26.88
N SER A 517 2.36 1.36 -27.02
CA SER A 517 1.74 1.99 -28.18
C SER A 517 1.59 3.51 -28.00
N ALA A 518 1.61 4.27 -29.10
CA ALA A 518 1.34 5.71 -29.06
C ALA A 518 -0.07 6.03 -28.53
N THR A 519 -1.04 5.17 -28.84
CA THR A 519 -2.41 5.23 -28.30
C THR A 519 -2.41 5.11 -26.79
N ALA A 520 -1.59 4.23 -26.22
CA ALA A 520 -1.50 4.06 -24.77
C ALA A 520 -0.98 5.32 -24.06
N ILE A 521 0.02 5.99 -24.66
CA ILE A 521 0.55 7.27 -24.14
C ILE A 521 -0.52 8.35 -24.17
N ALA A 522 -1.22 8.50 -25.30
CA ALA A 522 -2.32 9.47 -25.43
C ALA A 522 -3.47 9.16 -24.44
N ASN A 523 -3.75 7.87 -24.20
CA ASN A 523 -4.78 7.43 -23.28
C ASN A 523 -4.50 7.79 -21.82
N GLU A 524 -3.25 7.77 -21.38
CA GLU A 524 -2.89 8.21 -20.03
C GLU A 524 -2.82 9.73 -19.92
N LEU A 525 -2.38 10.42 -20.97
CA LEU A 525 -2.13 11.86 -20.91
C LEU A 525 -3.37 12.70 -21.21
N THR A 526 -4.17 12.35 -22.22
CA THR A 526 -5.20 13.26 -22.75
C THR A 526 -6.60 12.66 -22.84
N VAL A 527 -6.76 11.33 -22.85
CA VAL A 527 -8.07 10.68 -23.01
C VAL A 527 -8.59 10.13 -21.68
N ASN A 528 -9.69 10.70 -21.18
CA ASN A 528 -10.36 10.15 -20.00
C ASN A 528 -10.80 8.69 -20.27
N GLN A 529 -10.39 7.76 -19.42
CA GLN A 529 -10.65 6.33 -19.63
C GLN A 529 -11.99 5.93 -18.99
N PRO A 530 -12.94 5.35 -19.75
CA PRO A 530 -14.19 4.88 -19.17
C PRO A 530 -13.97 3.59 -18.35
N ASN A 531 -14.63 3.51 -17.21
CA ASN A 531 -14.81 2.31 -16.40
C ASN A 531 -16.32 2.05 -16.25
N ALA A 532 -16.72 0.84 -15.87
CA ALA A 532 -18.10 0.40 -15.74
C ALA A 532 -18.98 1.32 -14.87
N ASN A 533 -18.39 2.05 -13.92
CA ASN A 533 -19.13 2.91 -13.00
C ASN A 533 -18.76 4.40 -13.10
N TYR A 534 -17.56 4.74 -13.61
CA TYR A 534 -17.02 6.11 -13.58
C TYR A 534 -16.04 6.34 -14.74
N THR A 535 -15.62 7.59 -14.93
CA THR A 535 -14.60 7.97 -15.90
C THR A 535 -13.33 8.36 -15.16
N GLN A 536 -12.23 7.64 -15.41
CA GLN A 536 -10.91 7.98 -14.88
C GLN A 536 -10.39 9.24 -15.59
N PRO A 537 -9.86 10.24 -14.85
CA PRO A 537 -9.28 11.42 -15.48
C PRO A 537 -7.97 11.09 -16.19
N ALA A 538 -7.72 11.74 -17.32
CA ALA A 538 -6.40 11.77 -17.94
C ALA A 538 -5.51 12.81 -17.26
N TRP A 539 -4.18 12.66 -17.38
CA TRP A 539 -3.21 13.54 -16.73
C TRP A 539 -3.43 15.02 -17.05
N ASP A 540 -3.48 15.42 -18.33
CA ASP A 540 -3.56 16.83 -18.74
C ASP A 540 -4.95 17.48 -18.54
N ASN A 541 -5.87 16.82 -17.83
CA ASN A 541 -7.22 17.33 -17.56
C ASN A 541 -7.24 18.24 -16.30
N PRO A 542 -7.76 19.48 -16.35
CA PRO A 542 -7.64 20.45 -15.25
C PRO A 542 -8.38 20.14 -13.92
N ASN A 543 -9.05 18.99 -13.78
CA ASN A 543 -9.88 18.66 -12.62
C ASN A 543 -9.34 17.45 -11.82
N ASN A 544 -8.38 17.69 -10.92
CA ASN A 544 -7.88 16.70 -9.95
C ASN A 544 -7.18 15.46 -10.56
N SER A 545 -6.65 15.59 -11.79
CA SER A 545 -5.87 14.55 -12.48
C SER A 545 -4.47 14.33 -11.90
N HIS A 546 -3.88 15.36 -11.30
CA HIS A 546 -2.48 15.35 -10.88
C HIS A 546 -2.24 14.82 -9.46
N CYS A 547 -3.28 14.42 -8.72
CA CYS A 547 -3.14 13.97 -7.32
C CYS A 547 -2.58 15.04 -6.35
N GLU A 548 -3.00 16.30 -6.51
CA GLU A 548 -2.63 17.40 -5.60
C GLU A 548 -3.24 17.24 -4.20
N ILE A 549 -2.63 17.89 -3.18
CA ILE A 549 -3.06 17.90 -1.78
C ILE A 549 -4.56 18.20 -1.75
N PRO A 550 -5.40 17.36 -1.11
CA PRO A 550 -6.84 17.49 -1.21
C PRO A 550 -7.35 18.88 -0.79
N GLY A 551 -7.82 19.65 -1.78
CA GLY A 551 -8.55 20.89 -1.57
C GLY A 551 -10.06 20.66 -1.59
N THR A 552 -10.84 21.57 -1.01
CA THR A 552 -12.31 21.45 -0.99
C THR A 552 -12.93 21.44 -2.39
N ASN A 553 -12.28 22.09 -3.37
CA ASN A 553 -12.73 22.14 -4.77
C ASN A 553 -12.48 20.82 -5.53
N ASN A 554 -11.43 20.06 -5.19
CA ASN A 554 -11.15 18.74 -5.76
C ASN A 554 -12.19 17.68 -5.32
N LEU A 555 -13.04 18.06 -4.36
CA LEU A 555 -14.08 17.24 -3.77
C LEU A 555 -15.48 17.67 -4.23
N THR A 556 -15.54 18.50 -5.28
CA THR A 556 -16.76 19.03 -5.87
C THR A 556 -16.63 18.97 -7.39
N GLY A 557 -17.47 18.18 -8.09
CA GLY A 557 -17.44 18.07 -9.56
C GLY A 557 -17.43 16.64 -10.12
N SER A 558 -17.27 16.51 -11.44
CA SER A 558 -17.44 15.24 -12.19
C SER A 558 -16.47 14.12 -11.83
N PHE A 559 -15.31 14.43 -11.24
CA PHE A 559 -14.28 13.47 -10.83
C PHE A 559 -14.12 13.37 -9.30
N VAL A 560 -15.15 13.74 -8.53
CA VAL A 560 -15.13 13.69 -7.06
C VAL A 560 -14.77 12.31 -6.49
N ASN A 561 -15.08 11.24 -7.23
CA ASN A 561 -14.78 9.85 -6.88
C ASN A 561 -13.35 9.42 -7.19
N HIS A 562 -12.48 10.34 -7.64
CA HIS A 562 -11.08 10.06 -7.96
C HIS A 562 -10.13 10.99 -7.19
N ALA A 563 -8.91 10.51 -6.97
CA ALA A 563 -7.74 11.30 -6.60
C ALA A 563 -6.66 10.97 -7.63
N GLY A 564 -6.39 11.87 -8.58
CA GLY A 564 -5.67 11.52 -9.81
C GLY A 564 -6.34 10.33 -10.49
N ASN A 565 -5.57 9.29 -10.79
CA ASN A 565 -6.08 8.07 -11.42
C ASN A 565 -6.69 7.09 -10.43
N TRP A 566 -6.52 7.31 -9.12
CA TRP A 566 -7.02 6.40 -8.09
C TRP A 566 -8.51 6.55 -7.87
N GLN A 567 -9.23 5.43 -7.90
CA GLN A 567 -10.63 5.40 -7.52
C GLN A 567 -10.78 5.45 -6.00
N LYS A 568 -11.61 6.38 -5.50
CA LYS A 568 -11.93 6.51 -4.07
C LYS A 568 -12.88 5.44 -3.56
N ASP A 569 -13.83 5.02 -4.38
CA ASP A 569 -14.71 3.90 -4.04
C ASP A 569 -14.01 2.57 -4.29
N PHE A 570 -13.29 2.04 -3.29
CA PHE A 570 -12.68 0.72 -3.41
C PHE A 570 -13.74 -0.38 -3.55
N GLY A 571 -14.94 -0.23 -2.99
CA GLY A 571 -15.97 -1.26 -3.03
C GLY A 571 -16.54 -1.52 -4.42
N ALA A 572 -16.36 -0.60 -5.37
CA ALA A 572 -16.82 -0.82 -6.74
C ALA A 572 -16.21 -2.11 -7.31
N SER A 573 -16.95 -2.78 -8.17
CA SER A 573 -16.50 -3.95 -8.92
C SER A 573 -15.97 -3.54 -10.31
N ALA A 574 -15.74 -4.52 -11.18
CA ALA A 574 -15.16 -4.41 -12.54
C ALA A 574 -13.62 -4.28 -12.64
N ALA A 575 -13.12 -4.42 -13.87
CA ALA A 575 -11.72 -4.30 -14.22
C ALA A 575 -11.29 -2.83 -14.17
N ARG A 576 -10.17 -2.53 -13.49
CA ARG A 576 -9.67 -1.16 -13.30
C ARG A 576 -8.14 -1.13 -13.30
N GLY A 577 -7.57 -0.02 -13.76
CA GLY A 577 -6.13 0.16 -13.92
C GLY A 577 -5.32 0.06 -12.63
N GLU A 578 -5.91 0.32 -11.46
CA GLU A 578 -5.26 0.16 -10.16
C GLU A 578 -5.28 -1.26 -9.59
N ILE A 579 -6.16 -2.15 -10.08
CA ILE A 579 -6.40 -3.50 -9.52
C ILE A 579 -5.55 -4.57 -10.21
N ALA A 580 -4.33 -4.23 -10.61
CA ALA A 580 -3.34 -5.20 -11.10
C ALA A 580 -2.30 -5.51 -10.01
N LEU A 581 -1.38 -6.45 -10.27
CA LEU A 581 -0.22 -6.70 -9.39
C LEU A 581 0.52 -5.39 -9.10
N ASN A 582 0.80 -4.64 -10.18
CA ASN A 582 1.26 -3.25 -10.17
C ASN A 582 0.27 -2.40 -10.99
N PRO A 583 -0.19 -1.25 -10.47
CA PRO A 583 -1.09 -0.35 -11.19
C PRO A 583 -0.58 0.04 -12.58
N ARG A 584 -1.51 0.23 -13.53
CA ARG A 584 -1.23 0.57 -14.92
C ARG A 584 -0.30 1.78 -15.06
N TRP A 585 -0.60 2.89 -14.39
CA TRP A 585 0.24 4.10 -14.40
C TRP A 585 1.61 3.95 -13.73
N PHE A 586 1.87 2.84 -13.02
CA PHE A 586 3.22 2.51 -12.55
C PHE A 586 3.99 1.58 -13.48
N VAL A 587 3.28 0.81 -14.30
CA VAL A 587 3.87 -0.14 -15.26
C VAL A 587 4.16 0.54 -16.59
N MET A 588 3.24 1.33 -17.13
CA MET A 588 3.37 1.97 -18.45
C MET A 588 4.65 2.84 -18.59
N PRO A 589 5.08 3.61 -17.57
CA PRO A 589 6.33 4.38 -17.65
C PRO A 589 7.57 3.50 -17.83
N LEU A 590 7.55 2.24 -17.36
CA LEU A 590 8.68 1.31 -17.51
C LEU A 590 8.92 0.96 -18.98
N TYR A 591 7.84 0.72 -19.71
CA TYR A 591 7.86 0.48 -21.16
C TYR A 591 8.21 1.74 -21.97
N ALA A 592 7.98 2.91 -21.38
CA ALA A 592 8.26 4.20 -21.99
C ALA A 592 9.69 4.71 -21.72
N MET A 593 10.41 4.15 -20.74
CA MET A 593 11.74 4.62 -20.31
C MET A 593 12.75 4.76 -21.46
N SER A 594 12.78 3.77 -22.35
CA SER A 594 13.69 3.71 -23.51
C SER A 594 12.96 4.01 -24.83
N SER A 595 11.71 4.46 -24.78
CA SER A 595 10.89 4.69 -25.97
C SER A 595 11.16 6.06 -26.57
N ASN A 596 11.32 6.10 -27.89
CA ASN A 596 11.45 7.34 -28.66
C ASN A 596 10.09 7.91 -29.11
N LEU A 597 8.98 7.35 -28.64
CA LEU A 597 7.66 7.86 -28.97
C LEU A 597 7.45 9.27 -28.37
N PRO A 598 6.74 10.17 -29.07
CA PRO A 598 6.39 11.48 -28.53
C PRO A 598 5.69 11.34 -27.17
N ASN A 599 6.06 12.20 -26.23
CA ASN A 599 5.52 12.24 -24.86
C ASN A 599 5.74 10.98 -24.00
N ALA A 600 6.47 9.96 -24.45
CA ALA A 600 6.73 8.75 -23.67
C ALA A 600 7.32 9.07 -22.28
N GLN A 601 8.27 10.01 -22.22
CA GLN A 601 8.89 10.46 -20.96
C GLN A 601 7.90 11.13 -20.00
N ARG A 602 6.80 11.69 -20.50
CA ARG A 602 5.77 12.34 -19.67
C ARG A 602 4.96 11.34 -18.85
N LEU A 603 5.00 10.03 -19.18
CA LEU A 603 4.37 9.02 -18.34
C LEU A 603 4.99 8.92 -16.94
N TRP A 604 6.23 9.37 -16.77
CA TRP A 604 6.82 9.54 -15.45
C TRP A 604 6.19 10.68 -14.65
N GLU A 605 5.59 11.67 -15.31
CA GLU A 605 4.78 12.68 -14.63
C GLU A 605 3.57 12.01 -13.96
N VAL A 606 2.88 11.15 -14.73
CA VAL A 606 1.75 10.35 -14.26
C VAL A 606 2.16 9.42 -13.12
N PHE A 607 3.32 8.77 -13.22
CA PHE A 607 3.86 7.91 -12.16
C PHE A 607 3.98 8.67 -10.84
N TRP A 608 4.74 9.78 -10.83
CA TRP A 608 5.06 10.47 -9.59
C TRP A 608 3.89 11.28 -9.04
N GLY A 609 3.05 11.86 -9.91
CA GLY A 609 1.79 12.47 -9.53
C GLY A 609 0.88 11.50 -8.80
N ASN A 610 0.61 10.34 -9.39
CA ASN A 610 -0.19 9.29 -8.74
C ASN A 610 0.48 8.71 -7.49
N SER A 611 1.79 8.83 -7.35
CA SER A 611 2.49 8.43 -6.13
C SER A 611 2.25 9.43 -4.98
N ALA A 612 2.19 10.74 -5.26
CA ALA A 612 2.04 11.77 -4.23
C ALA A 612 0.79 11.56 -3.34
N CYS A 613 -0.30 11.08 -3.94
CA CYS A 613 -1.56 10.78 -3.25
C CYS A 613 -1.62 9.44 -2.52
N ALA A 614 -0.50 8.70 -2.40
CA ALA A 614 -0.46 7.41 -1.71
C ALA A 614 -0.94 7.46 -0.24
N GLY A 615 -0.84 8.64 0.40
CA GLY A 615 -1.33 8.88 1.75
C GLY A 615 -2.75 9.42 1.87
N TYR A 616 -3.43 9.72 0.75
CA TYR A 616 -4.78 10.31 0.77
C TYR A 616 -5.90 9.32 1.10
N PRO A 617 -5.79 8.01 0.81
CA PRO A 617 -6.74 7.05 1.36
C PRO A 617 -6.68 7.05 2.89
N PRO A 618 -7.83 7.02 3.60
CA PRO A 618 -7.92 7.02 5.06
C PRO A 618 -7.52 5.66 5.67
N MET A 619 -6.31 5.21 5.35
CA MET A 619 -5.73 3.91 5.72
C MET A 619 -4.40 4.04 6.46
N GLN A 620 -4.00 5.26 6.81
CA GLN A 620 -2.73 5.58 7.44
C GLN A 620 -2.88 5.57 8.97
N TYR A 621 -3.30 4.45 9.55
CA TYR A 621 -3.54 4.33 10.98
C TYR A 621 -2.22 4.25 11.76
N VAL A 622 -2.06 5.07 12.79
CA VAL A 622 -0.91 5.08 13.70
C VAL A 622 -1.36 4.88 15.15
N GLU A 623 -0.62 4.05 15.89
CA GLU A 623 -0.84 3.76 17.30
C GLU A 623 -0.53 4.97 18.19
N GLY A 624 -1.54 5.57 18.80
CA GLY A 624 -1.39 6.73 19.70
C GLY A 624 -1.36 6.38 21.20
N THR A 625 -1.48 5.11 21.58
CA THR A 625 -1.45 4.63 22.96
C THR A 625 -0.03 4.19 23.30
N THR A 626 0.50 4.68 24.42
CA THR A 626 1.79 4.28 24.95
C THR A 626 1.68 3.01 25.79
N GLY A 627 2.79 2.30 25.99
CA GLY A 627 2.89 1.11 26.84
C GLY A 627 2.43 -0.19 26.17
N LEU A 628 1.97 -0.13 24.92
CA LEU A 628 1.74 -1.33 24.11
C LEU A 628 3.06 -1.72 23.44
N LYS A 629 3.33 -3.02 23.29
CA LYS A 629 4.53 -3.48 22.60
C LYS A 629 4.27 -3.68 21.12
N TYR A 630 5.20 -3.24 20.26
CA TYR A 630 5.06 -3.37 18.81
C TYR A 630 4.98 -4.84 18.39
N CYS A 631 5.79 -5.68 19.02
CA CYS A 631 5.83 -7.13 18.82
C CYS A 631 5.38 -7.88 20.08
N ASN A 632 4.85 -9.08 19.90
CA ASN A 632 4.62 -10.02 20.98
C ASN A 632 5.94 -10.71 21.33
N ALA A 633 6.41 -10.53 22.57
CA ALA A 633 7.63 -11.16 23.07
C ALA A 633 7.44 -12.65 23.38
N GLY A 634 6.19 -13.12 23.49
CA GLY A 634 5.85 -14.46 23.95
C GLY A 634 6.18 -14.67 25.43
N GLU A 635 5.68 -15.77 26.01
CA GLU A 635 5.99 -16.16 27.39
C GLU A 635 7.33 -16.94 27.49
N SER A 636 7.84 -17.44 26.36
CA SER A 636 9.12 -18.17 26.28
C SER A 636 9.78 -18.03 24.89
N ALA A 637 11.04 -18.43 24.78
CA ALA A 637 11.76 -18.42 23.50
C ALA A 637 11.17 -19.38 22.44
N ALA A 638 10.45 -20.43 22.88
CA ALA A 638 9.80 -21.40 22.01
C ALA A 638 8.32 -21.07 21.73
N ASP A 639 7.80 -19.96 22.27
CA ASP A 639 6.40 -19.58 22.13
C ASP A 639 6.05 -19.37 20.65
N PRO A 640 5.12 -20.16 20.07
CA PRO A 640 4.74 -20.01 18.68
C PRO A 640 4.08 -18.67 18.40
N SER A 641 3.53 -17.95 19.39
CA SER A 641 2.95 -16.62 19.23
C SER A 641 3.97 -15.48 19.17
N LYS A 642 5.25 -15.74 19.48
CA LYS A 642 6.33 -14.76 19.45
C LYS A 642 6.57 -14.20 18.06
N SER A 643 6.62 -12.87 17.93
CA SER A 643 6.76 -12.17 16.64
C SER A 643 8.03 -11.35 16.45
N CYS A 644 8.68 -10.94 17.55
CA CYS A 644 10.05 -10.46 17.51
C CYS A 644 10.94 -11.40 18.34
N SER A 645 11.98 -11.92 17.72
CA SER A 645 12.97 -12.83 18.31
C SER A 645 14.12 -12.06 18.98
N THR A 646 14.47 -10.90 18.45
CA THR A 646 15.54 -10.04 18.97
C THR A 646 15.11 -9.35 20.28
N PRO A 647 15.86 -9.49 21.40
CA PRO A 647 15.50 -8.90 22.70
C PRO A 647 15.26 -7.39 22.65
N GLU A 648 16.06 -6.65 21.89
CA GLU A 648 15.93 -5.20 21.74
C GLU A 648 14.58 -4.81 21.14
N PHE A 649 14.03 -5.62 20.23
CA PHE A 649 12.75 -5.34 19.56
C PHE A 649 11.53 -5.72 20.39
N GLN A 650 11.69 -6.59 21.39
CA GLN A 650 10.61 -6.99 22.30
C GLN A 650 10.17 -5.83 23.20
N GLU A 651 11.07 -4.88 23.47
CA GLU A 651 10.80 -3.74 24.35
C GLU A 651 10.26 -2.51 23.61
N ILE A 652 10.27 -2.50 22.28
CA ILE A 652 9.83 -1.36 21.47
C ILE A 652 8.33 -1.08 21.68
N ASP A 653 8.02 0.18 22.02
CA ASP A 653 6.64 0.65 22.11
C ASP A 653 5.99 0.68 20.73
N ALA A 654 4.74 0.25 20.63
CA ALA A 654 3.95 0.33 19.41
C ALA A 654 3.60 1.77 19.05
N PHE A 655 3.66 2.71 20.01
CA PHE A 655 3.41 4.12 19.81
C PHE A 655 4.20 4.68 18.61
N GLY A 656 3.50 5.37 17.71
CA GLY A 656 4.09 5.95 16.50
C GLY A 656 4.27 4.98 15.33
N TYR A 657 4.08 3.67 15.53
CA TYR A 657 4.05 2.69 14.45
C TYR A 657 2.64 2.47 13.89
N GLY A 658 2.56 1.77 12.76
CA GLY A 658 1.28 1.31 12.22
C GLY A 658 0.55 0.39 13.20
N ILE A 659 -0.78 0.53 13.29
CA ILE A 659 -1.58 -0.34 14.17
C ILE A 659 -1.37 -1.80 13.76
N ASN A 660 -0.83 -2.59 14.67
CA ASN A 660 -0.57 -4.01 14.43
C ASN A 660 -1.34 -4.89 15.40
N ARG A 661 -1.46 -6.17 15.04
CA ARG A 661 -2.26 -7.17 15.74
C ARG A 661 -1.55 -7.82 16.93
N ASP A 662 -0.25 -7.60 17.10
CA ASP A 662 0.46 -8.05 18.30
C ASP A 662 0.23 -7.05 19.44
N ALA A 663 0.31 -5.75 19.14
CA ALA A 663 -0.09 -4.69 20.06
C ALA A 663 -1.59 -4.70 20.38
N ARG A 664 -2.42 -5.13 19.41
CA ARG A 664 -3.89 -5.13 19.50
C ARG A 664 -4.54 -6.41 18.96
N PRO A 665 -4.45 -7.54 19.70
CA PRO A 665 -4.93 -8.84 19.24
C PRO A 665 -6.46 -8.93 19.08
N ASP A 666 -7.23 -8.07 19.76
CA ASP A 666 -8.71 -8.12 19.72
C ASP A 666 -9.32 -7.10 18.77
N VAL A 667 -8.48 -6.29 18.13
CA VAL A 667 -8.93 -5.13 17.39
C VAL A 667 -9.11 -5.46 15.91
N ASN A 668 -10.32 -5.24 15.42
CA ASN A 668 -10.66 -5.27 13.99
C ASN A 668 -11.02 -3.85 13.52
N ILE A 669 -11.13 -3.57 12.22
CA ILE A 669 -11.41 -2.18 11.75
C ILE A 669 -12.78 -1.64 12.18
N LEU A 670 -13.80 -2.50 12.38
CA LEU A 670 -15.10 -2.07 12.93
C LEU A 670 -14.98 -1.70 14.41
N GLY A 671 -14.35 -2.58 15.19
CA GLY A 671 -14.04 -2.37 16.59
C GLY A 671 -13.01 -1.26 16.82
N LEU A 672 -12.15 -0.95 15.84
CA LEU A 672 -11.41 0.30 15.80
C LEU A 672 -12.44 1.41 15.71
N HIS A 673 -13.25 1.50 14.65
CA HIS A 673 -14.19 2.62 14.48
C HIS A 673 -15.12 2.86 15.69
N GLU A 674 -15.47 1.81 16.43
CA GLU A 674 -16.25 1.87 17.67
C GLU A 674 -15.43 2.21 18.95
N ASN A 675 -14.18 1.74 19.06
CA ASN A 675 -13.26 2.03 20.19
C ASN A 675 -12.30 3.21 19.95
N LEU A 676 -12.34 3.78 18.75
CA LEU A 676 -11.60 4.96 18.39
C LEU A 676 -12.05 6.12 19.28
N LYS A 677 -11.15 7.07 19.48
CA LYS A 677 -11.42 8.25 20.30
C LYS A 677 -11.58 9.47 19.37
N PRO A 678 -12.69 9.57 18.59
CA PRO A 678 -12.98 10.83 17.93
C PRO A 678 -13.17 11.92 18.97
N VAL A 679 -12.55 13.05 18.69
CA VAL A 679 -12.61 14.27 19.49
C VAL A 679 -13.38 15.37 18.76
N GLY A 680 -13.59 15.20 17.46
CA GLY A 680 -14.42 16.04 16.61
C GLY A 680 -15.03 15.24 15.46
N HIS A 681 -15.69 15.94 14.53
CA HIS A 681 -16.20 15.30 13.31
C HIS A 681 -15.08 14.66 12.50
N TYR A 682 -15.36 13.50 11.91
CA TYR A 682 -14.46 12.84 10.97
C TYR A 682 -15.24 12.34 9.76
N THR A 683 -14.59 12.33 8.60
CA THR A 683 -15.14 11.82 7.35
C THR A 683 -14.11 10.93 6.66
N PHE A 684 -14.54 10.23 5.61
CA PHE A 684 -13.65 9.43 4.76
C PHE A 684 -13.42 10.08 3.40
N ASN A 685 -13.79 11.35 3.21
CA ASN A 685 -13.56 12.08 1.95
C ASN A 685 -13.98 11.29 0.69
N LYS A 686 -15.19 10.69 0.71
CA LYS A 686 -15.73 9.76 -0.30
C LYS A 686 -14.97 8.44 -0.49
N TRP A 687 -13.83 8.22 0.18
CA TRP A 687 -13.17 6.91 0.16
C TRP A 687 -14.08 5.85 0.79
N SER A 688 -14.39 4.82 0.01
CA SER A 688 -15.13 3.66 0.49
C SER A 688 -14.14 2.65 1.05
N ILE A 689 -13.88 2.75 2.35
CA ILE A 689 -12.99 1.83 3.09
C ILE A 689 -13.78 0.88 4.01
N ALA A 690 -15.06 0.63 3.70
CA ALA A 690 -15.94 -0.21 4.50
C ALA A 690 -15.36 -1.63 4.69
N PRO A 691 -15.46 -2.22 5.89
CA PRO A 691 -14.91 -3.55 6.14
C PRO A 691 -15.73 -4.64 5.44
N GLY A 692 -15.04 -5.49 4.67
CA GLY A 692 -15.63 -6.66 4.03
C GLY A 692 -15.21 -6.86 2.58
N ASP A 693 -15.17 -5.80 1.79
CA ASP A 693 -15.04 -5.90 0.32
C ASP A 693 -13.90 -5.08 -0.30
N VAL A 694 -13.28 -4.22 0.50
CA VAL A 694 -12.39 -3.16 -0.01
C VAL A 694 -10.97 -3.65 -0.29
N THR A 695 -10.47 -4.64 0.44
CA THR A 695 -9.11 -5.17 0.22
C THR A 695 -9.00 -5.91 -1.11
N ALA A 696 -10.10 -6.52 -1.59
CA ALA A 696 -10.16 -7.16 -2.91
C ALA A 696 -9.99 -6.19 -4.08
N HIS A 697 -10.08 -4.88 -3.84
CA HIS A 697 -10.05 -3.85 -4.87
C HIS A 697 -9.02 -2.76 -4.58
N LYS A 698 -8.17 -2.99 -3.58
CA LYS A 698 -7.10 -2.07 -3.20
C LYS A 698 -5.92 -2.20 -4.16
N GLY A 699 -5.55 -1.11 -4.82
CA GLY A 699 -4.31 -1.02 -5.57
C GLY A 699 -3.06 -0.89 -4.68
N ASP A 700 -1.89 -0.99 -5.32
CA ASP A 700 -0.60 -0.81 -4.65
C ASP A 700 -0.08 0.61 -4.88
N PHE A 701 -0.08 1.45 -3.84
CA PHE A 701 0.20 2.89 -3.95
C PHE A 701 1.67 3.29 -3.86
N SER A 702 2.52 2.45 -3.24
CA SER A 702 3.82 2.93 -2.73
C SER A 702 4.99 1.99 -2.98
N PHE A 703 4.77 0.78 -3.49
CA PHE A 703 5.86 -0.20 -3.65
C PHE A 703 6.86 0.27 -4.70
N LEU A 704 6.42 0.38 -5.96
CA LEU A 704 7.28 0.87 -7.03
C LEU A 704 7.78 2.29 -6.78
N PRO A 705 6.95 3.25 -6.28
CA PRO A 705 7.45 4.56 -5.90
C PRO A 705 8.61 4.51 -4.90
N TYR A 706 8.56 3.63 -3.90
CA TYR A 706 9.68 3.43 -2.99
C TYR A 706 10.89 2.75 -3.67
N MET A 707 10.67 1.71 -4.49
CA MET A 707 11.75 1.00 -5.19
C MET A 707 12.55 1.89 -6.16
N PHE A 708 11.93 2.93 -6.72
CA PHE A 708 12.57 3.88 -7.64
C PHE A 708 13.07 5.18 -6.97
N SER A 709 12.84 5.37 -5.66
CA SER A 709 13.23 6.61 -4.97
C SER A 709 13.98 6.43 -3.66
N GLY A 710 13.76 5.32 -2.95
CA GLY A 710 14.24 5.13 -1.58
C GLY A 710 13.62 6.12 -0.58
N ASP A 711 12.54 6.81 -0.97
CA ASP A 711 11.93 7.92 -0.23
C ASP A 711 11.19 7.43 1.02
N TRP A 712 11.45 8.09 2.14
CA TRP A 712 10.86 7.77 3.44
C TRP A 712 9.32 7.80 3.42
N TYR A 713 8.70 8.74 2.70
CA TYR A 713 7.24 8.82 2.64
C TYR A 713 6.63 7.54 2.07
N PHE A 714 7.17 7.03 0.96
CA PHE A 714 6.62 5.81 0.34
C PHE A 714 6.88 4.55 1.16
N TYR A 715 8.04 4.47 1.82
CA TYR A 715 8.32 3.45 2.83
C TYR A 715 7.27 3.47 3.93
N TRP A 716 7.01 4.63 4.51
CA TRP A 716 6.10 4.79 5.64
C TRP A 716 4.64 4.47 5.27
N ILE A 717 4.20 4.93 4.09
CA ILE A 717 2.88 4.56 3.54
C ILE A 717 2.76 3.05 3.30
N ARG A 718 3.83 2.38 2.82
CA ARG A 718 3.82 0.92 2.64
C ARG A 718 3.54 0.22 3.97
N GLN A 719 4.29 0.55 5.01
CA GLN A 719 4.14 -0.10 6.31
C GLN A 719 2.72 0.06 6.84
N ARG A 720 2.16 1.27 6.84
CA ARG A 720 0.80 1.52 7.37
C ARG A 720 -0.31 0.88 6.54
N THR A 721 -0.24 0.96 5.22
CA THR A 721 -1.28 0.36 4.35
C THR A 721 -1.26 -1.17 4.39
N SER A 722 -0.12 -1.78 4.68
CA SER A 722 -0.02 -3.24 4.91
C SER A 722 -0.56 -3.66 6.27
N HIS A 723 -0.28 -2.89 7.33
CA HIS A 723 -0.90 -3.08 8.66
C HIS A 723 -2.43 -2.99 8.59
N TRP A 724 -2.94 -2.00 7.85
CA TRP A 724 -4.37 -1.87 7.57
C TRP A 724 -4.94 -3.08 6.84
N ALA A 725 -4.27 -3.54 5.77
CA ALA A 725 -4.75 -4.67 4.98
C ALA A 725 -4.85 -5.96 5.81
N LEU A 726 -3.83 -6.22 6.65
CA LEU A 726 -3.84 -7.35 7.59
C LEU A 726 -4.99 -7.23 8.58
N THR A 727 -5.16 -6.07 9.23
CA THR A 727 -6.23 -5.84 10.22
C THR A 727 -7.62 -5.91 9.60
N ASN A 728 -7.79 -5.53 8.32
CA ASN A 728 -9.04 -5.63 7.57
C ASN A 728 -9.44 -7.08 7.26
N LEU A 729 -8.48 -7.91 6.90
CA LEU A 729 -8.71 -9.29 6.47
C LEU A 729 -8.85 -10.28 7.63
N VAL A 730 -8.45 -9.91 8.84
CA VAL A 730 -8.65 -10.72 10.06
C VAL A 730 -10.05 -10.48 10.67
N ASN A 731 -10.86 -9.60 10.09
CA ASN A 731 -12.08 -9.06 10.68
C ASN A 731 -13.29 -10.02 10.66
N VAL A 732 -13.43 -10.83 11.72
CA VAL A 732 -14.72 -11.35 12.22
C VAL A 732 -14.67 -11.44 13.77
N PRO A 733 -15.73 -11.06 14.52
CA PRO A 733 -15.71 -11.03 15.98
C PRO A 733 -15.65 -12.41 16.63
N GLY A 734 -15.03 -12.49 17.82
CA GLY A 734 -15.29 -13.54 18.80
C GLY A 734 -14.19 -14.58 18.96
N TYR A 735 -13.07 -14.21 19.57
CA TYR A 735 -12.33 -15.16 20.38
C TYR A 735 -12.79 -15.00 21.83
N ASN A 736 -13.55 -15.96 22.35
CA ASN A 736 -13.85 -16.07 23.77
C ASN A 736 -13.02 -17.25 24.34
N PRO A 737 -11.90 -17.00 25.03
CA PRO A 737 -11.07 -18.06 25.60
C PRO A 737 -11.81 -18.91 26.64
N ASN A 738 -12.92 -18.40 27.20
CA ASN A 738 -13.73 -19.08 28.21
C ASN A 738 -14.96 -19.80 27.63
N ALA A 739 -15.09 -19.91 26.31
CA ALA A 739 -16.24 -20.57 25.71
C ALA A 739 -16.21 -22.08 25.92
N ALA A 740 -17.37 -22.66 26.23
CA ALA A 740 -17.50 -24.04 26.69
C ALA A 740 -17.31 -25.06 25.56
N SER A 741 -17.56 -24.69 24.30
CA SER A 741 -17.46 -25.60 23.15
C SER A 741 -16.31 -25.24 22.19
N ALA A 742 -15.78 -26.26 21.50
CA ALA A 742 -14.81 -26.05 20.42
C ALA A 742 -15.39 -25.16 19.31
N ALA A 743 -16.69 -25.22 19.02
CA ALA A 743 -17.37 -24.40 18.02
C ALA A 743 -17.41 -22.89 18.37
N GLU A 744 -17.48 -22.55 19.67
CA GLU A 744 -17.43 -21.17 20.16
C GLU A 744 -15.99 -20.65 20.33
N ARG A 745 -15.02 -21.55 20.61
CA ARG A 745 -13.59 -21.21 20.57
C ARG A 745 -13.09 -21.01 19.14
N SER A 746 -13.75 -21.65 18.17
CA SER A 746 -13.20 -21.86 16.83
C SER A 746 -13.58 -20.82 15.81
N THR A 747 -14.52 -19.89 16.03
CA THR A 747 -15.15 -19.33 14.83
C THR A 747 -14.21 -18.40 14.04
N TYR A 748 -13.38 -17.53 14.67
CA TYR A 748 -12.59 -16.56 13.89
C TYR A 748 -11.30 -16.02 14.56
N GLY A 749 -10.16 -16.67 14.28
CA GLY A 749 -8.81 -16.10 14.39
C GLY A 749 -8.13 -16.17 15.77
N HIS A 750 -6.95 -16.80 15.83
CA HIS A 750 -6.02 -16.57 16.94
C HIS A 750 -5.53 -15.12 16.88
N GLY A 751 -5.92 -14.31 17.86
CA GLY A 751 -5.79 -12.85 17.87
C GLY A 751 -4.44 -12.33 17.35
N SER A 752 -3.35 -12.78 17.97
CA SER A 752 -1.96 -12.41 17.64
C SER A 752 -1.41 -13.12 16.39
N TRP A 753 -1.91 -14.30 16.04
CA TRP A 753 -1.45 -15.04 14.86
C TRP A 753 -1.81 -14.32 13.55
N SER A 754 -2.88 -13.51 13.57
CA SER A 754 -3.28 -12.65 12.45
C SER A 754 -3.50 -13.39 11.14
N VAL A 755 -4.03 -14.62 11.20
CA VAL A 755 -4.32 -15.42 10.00
C VAL A 755 -5.48 -14.80 9.23
N MET A 756 -5.21 -14.31 8.02
CA MET A 756 -6.19 -13.67 7.15
C MET A 756 -7.37 -14.62 6.85
N TYR A 757 -8.57 -14.05 6.78
CA TYR A 757 -9.78 -14.73 6.36
C TYR A 757 -10.19 -14.24 4.97
N HIS A 758 -10.61 -15.11 4.05
CA HIS A 758 -10.99 -14.68 2.70
C HIS A 758 -12.45 -14.23 2.64
N LYS A 759 -12.75 -13.14 3.35
CA LYS A 759 -14.02 -12.44 3.19
C LYS A 759 -14.10 -11.96 1.73
N ASN A 760 -15.14 -12.39 1.00
CA ASN A 760 -15.37 -12.04 -0.42
C ASN A 760 -14.32 -12.56 -1.43
N GLY A 761 -13.68 -13.68 -1.10
CA GLY A 761 -12.98 -14.54 -2.05
C GLY A 761 -11.47 -14.34 -2.10
N HIS A 762 -10.82 -15.13 -2.95
CA HIS A 762 -9.35 -15.21 -3.01
C HIS A 762 -8.67 -13.90 -3.38
N ARG A 763 -9.35 -12.98 -4.06
CA ARG A 763 -8.74 -11.70 -4.46
C ARG A 763 -8.35 -10.84 -3.25
N GLY A 764 -9.22 -10.73 -2.24
CA GLY A 764 -8.93 -9.99 -1.01
C GLY A 764 -7.71 -10.55 -0.29
N PHE A 765 -7.66 -11.87 -0.12
CA PHE A 765 -6.51 -12.57 0.44
C PHE A 765 -5.24 -12.36 -0.39
N SER A 766 -5.33 -12.42 -1.72
CA SER A 766 -4.20 -12.23 -2.64
C SER A 766 -3.55 -10.85 -2.47
N PHE A 767 -4.36 -9.80 -2.37
CA PHE A 767 -3.85 -8.45 -2.15
C PHE A 767 -3.39 -8.20 -0.72
N GLY A 768 -3.95 -8.92 0.26
CA GLY A 768 -3.39 -9.02 1.61
C GLY A 768 -1.99 -9.64 1.61
N TRP A 769 -1.81 -10.79 0.95
CA TRP A 769 -0.51 -11.44 0.78
C TRP A 769 0.50 -10.51 0.09
N ARG A 770 0.11 -9.91 -1.04
CA ARG A 770 0.93 -8.92 -1.74
C ARG A 770 1.36 -7.77 -0.81
N ALA A 771 0.44 -7.26 0.02
CA ALA A 771 0.73 -6.18 0.94
C ALA A 771 1.74 -6.60 2.03
N MET A 772 1.57 -7.79 2.64
CA MET A 772 2.51 -8.34 3.63
C MET A 772 3.89 -8.61 3.03
N ALA A 773 3.94 -9.30 1.89
CA ALA A 773 5.20 -9.62 1.20
C ALA A 773 5.96 -8.33 0.86
N ARG A 774 5.29 -7.34 0.28
CA ARG A 774 5.91 -6.05 -0.05
C ARG A 774 6.30 -5.24 1.19
N ALA A 775 5.62 -5.39 2.32
CA ALA A 775 6.05 -4.75 3.57
C ALA A 775 7.34 -5.39 4.11
N TYR A 776 7.45 -6.73 4.06
CA TYR A 776 8.68 -7.46 4.38
C TYR A 776 9.84 -7.08 3.45
N ILE A 777 9.59 -6.99 2.14
CA ILE A 777 10.61 -6.64 1.14
C ILE A 777 11.09 -5.19 1.35
N THR A 778 10.20 -4.27 1.72
CA THR A 778 10.60 -2.86 1.91
C THR A 778 11.18 -2.56 3.29
N ALA A 779 10.89 -3.39 4.30
CA ALA A 779 11.47 -3.27 5.64
C ALA A 779 12.99 -3.43 5.59
N ARG A 780 13.69 -2.54 6.32
CA ARG A 780 15.14 -2.58 6.49
C ARG A 780 15.52 -3.77 7.35
N ASP A 781 16.64 -4.42 7.04
CA ASP A 781 17.20 -5.45 7.92
C ASP A 781 17.56 -4.83 9.27
N GLY A 782 17.36 -5.57 10.37
CA GLY A 782 17.64 -5.08 11.72
C GLY A 782 16.59 -4.09 12.26
N THR A 783 15.35 -4.12 11.76
CA THR A 783 14.22 -3.37 12.34
C THR A 783 13.10 -4.29 12.82
N PRO A 784 12.28 -3.87 13.81
CA PRO A 784 11.16 -4.68 14.30
C PRO A 784 10.13 -5.00 13.21
N GLU A 785 9.91 -4.11 12.23
CA GLU A 785 8.96 -4.36 11.13
C GLU A 785 9.40 -5.55 10.28
N LYS A 786 10.72 -5.73 10.07
CA LYS A 786 11.24 -6.85 9.27
C LYS A 786 10.90 -8.19 9.91
N GLU A 787 11.13 -8.32 11.22
CA GLU A 787 10.82 -9.54 11.98
C GLU A 787 9.31 -9.78 12.05
N PHE A 788 8.54 -8.73 12.34
CA PHE A 788 7.08 -8.80 12.38
C PHE A 788 6.51 -9.35 11.08
N TRP A 789 6.89 -8.79 9.92
CA TRP A 789 6.35 -9.24 8.64
C TRP A 789 6.81 -10.63 8.25
N LEU A 790 8.06 -10.98 8.52
CA LEU A 790 8.55 -12.33 8.28
C LEU A 790 7.76 -13.35 9.10
N LYS A 791 7.49 -13.06 10.38
CA LYS A 791 6.64 -13.89 11.22
C LYS A 791 5.26 -14.06 10.61
N LYS A 792 4.59 -12.97 10.23
CA LYS A 792 3.24 -13.05 9.67
C LYS A 792 3.21 -13.85 8.37
N LEU A 793 4.20 -13.72 7.49
CA LEU A 793 4.31 -14.54 6.28
C LEU A 793 4.48 -16.02 6.62
N ASN A 794 5.41 -16.37 7.51
CA ASN A 794 5.67 -17.76 7.92
C ASN A 794 4.44 -18.41 8.57
N THR A 795 3.73 -17.67 9.43
CA THR A 795 2.46 -18.13 10.02
C THR A 795 1.44 -18.49 8.96
N HIS A 796 1.28 -17.65 7.93
CA HIS A 796 0.37 -17.95 6.83
C HIS A 796 0.83 -19.19 6.05
N ILE A 797 2.10 -19.27 5.66
CA ILE A 797 2.62 -20.43 4.92
C ILE A 797 2.33 -21.72 5.70
N ALA A 798 2.64 -21.77 7.00
CA ALA A 798 2.39 -22.93 7.84
C ALA A 798 0.91 -23.34 7.91
N VAL A 799 -0.01 -22.37 8.05
CA VAL A 799 -1.46 -22.64 8.04
C VAL A 799 -1.92 -23.17 6.69
N TYR A 800 -1.44 -22.64 5.56
CA TYR A 800 -1.86 -23.14 4.25
C TYR A 800 -1.18 -24.46 3.87
N GLU A 801 0.05 -24.72 4.30
CA GLU A 801 0.66 -26.05 4.24
C GLU A 801 -0.22 -27.07 4.99
N GLY A 802 -0.70 -26.71 6.18
CA GLY A 802 -1.68 -27.50 6.93
C GLY A 802 -2.98 -27.73 6.16
N LYS A 803 -3.59 -26.65 5.64
CA LYS A 803 -4.85 -26.71 4.88
C LYS A 803 -4.76 -27.70 3.71
N TYR A 804 -3.66 -27.68 2.98
CA TYR A 804 -3.44 -28.54 1.81
C TYR A 804 -2.72 -29.86 2.13
N ASN A 805 -2.53 -30.17 3.42
CA ASN A 805 -1.83 -31.37 3.90
C ASN A 805 -0.44 -31.57 3.25
N ILE A 806 0.33 -30.48 3.19
CA ILE A 806 1.71 -30.46 2.71
C ILE A 806 2.59 -30.85 3.89
N THR A 807 3.14 -32.08 3.86
CA THR A 807 3.95 -32.66 4.96
C THR A 807 5.46 -32.58 4.70
N ASP A 808 5.85 -32.19 3.49
CA ASP A 808 7.21 -31.90 3.04
C ASP A 808 7.47 -30.40 2.88
N GLY A 809 6.59 -29.57 3.46
CA GLY A 809 6.70 -28.12 3.50
C GLY A 809 7.71 -27.62 4.53
N ASN A 810 7.95 -26.31 4.53
CA ASN A 810 8.94 -25.68 5.42
C ASN A 810 8.49 -25.61 6.88
N PHE A 811 7.19 -25.74 7.15
CA PHE A 811 6.61 -25.55 8.48
C PHE A 811 5.72 -26.73 8.91
N TYR A 812 5.96 -27.93 8.36
CA TYR A 812 5.25 -29.13 8.78
C TYR A 812 5.48 -29.41 10.27
N GLN A 813 4.38 -29.41 11.03
CA GLN A 813 4.35 -29.82 12.43
C GLN A 813 3.08 -30.63 12.66
N PRO A 814 3.16 -31.96 12.82
CA PRO A 814 1.99 -32.82 12.91
C PRO A 814 1.12 -32.49 14.13
N CYS A 815 -0.17 -32.78 14.01
CA CYS A 815 -1.08 -32.73 15.16
C CYS A 815 -0.76 -33.83 16.17
N PRO A 816 -0.94 -33.57 17.48
CA PRO A 816 -0.97 -34.64 18.47
C PRO A 816 -2.25 -35.47 18.27
N GLU A 817 -2.11 -36.79 18.30
CA GLU A 817 -3.23 -37.73 18.24
C GLU A 817 -3.40 -38.46 19.58
N PRO A 818 -4.63 -38.61 20.10
CA PRO A 818 -5.90 -38.14 19.52
C PRO A 818 -6.13 -36.63 19.69
N LEU A 819 -6.76 -36.01 18.69
CA LEU A 819 -7.21 -34.61 18.78
C LEU A 819 -8.37 -34.43 19.76
N ASN A 820 -8.11 -33.86 20.94
CA ASN A 820 -9.12 -33.56 21.96
C ASN A 820 -9.98 -32.30 21.66
N GLY A 821 -10.30 -32.04 20.38
CA GLY A 821 -11.07 -30.87 19.95
C GLY A 821 -10.33 -29.52 20.09
N GLN A 822 -9.02 -29.56 20.30
CA GLN A 822 -8.09 -28.42 20.18
C GLN A 822 -7.30 -28.56 18.88
N TYR A 823 -7.14 -27.47 18.13
CA TYR A 823 -6.48 -27.46 16.82
C TYR A 823 -5.28 -26.52 16.76
N ASP A 824 -4.97 -25.85 17.88
CA ASP A 824 -4.03 -24.74 17.99
C ASP A 824 -2.64 -25.14 18.50
N TYR A 825 -2.34 -26.44 18.50
CA TYR A 825 -1.02 -26.98 18.87
C TYR A 825 0.13 -26.47 17.99
N SER A 826 -0.15 -26.30 16.70
CA SER A 826 0.77 -25.73 15.72
C SER A 826 -0.02 -25.00 14.63
N TYR A 827 0.65 -24.10 13.92
CA TYR A 827 0.05 -23.44 12.76
C TYR A 827 -0.41 -24.43 11.69
N TRP A 828 0.39 -25.46 11.44
CA TRP A 828 0.05 -26.51 10.48
C TRP A 828 -1.18 -27.31 10.94
N CYS A 829 -1.24 -27.69 12.22
CA CYS A 829 -2.38 -28.44 12.77
C CYS A 829 -3.68 -27.63 12.67
N PHE A 830 -3.60 -26.33 12.98
CA PHE A 830 -4.71 -25.39 12.81
C PHE A 830 -5.15 -25.32 11.35
N GLY A 831 -4.20 -25.22 10.43
CA GLY A 831 -4.45 -25.33 8.99
C GLY A 831 -5.19 -26.60 8.61
N ARG A 832 -4.71 -27.76 9.07
CA ARG A 832 -5.21 -29.08 8.67
C ARG A 832 -6.64 -29.33 9.13
N HIS A 833 -6.93 -29.15 10.41
CA HIS A 833 -8.22 -29.56 10.98
C HIS A 833 -9.24 -28.44 11.02
N PHE A 834 -8.81 -27.20 11.27
CA PHE A 834 -9.73 -26.07 11.32
C PHE A 834 -9.99 -25.49 9.93
N ARG A 835 -8.94 -25.16 9.15
CA ARG A 835 -9.12 -24.56 7.81
C ARG A 835 -9.34 -25.57 6.69
N GLY A 836 -8.80 -26.78 6.83
CA GLY A 836 -8.90 -27.86 5.85
C GLY A 836 -9.99 -28.89 6.17
N ASN A 837 -10.73 -28.72 7.27
CA ASN A 837 -11.75 -29.65 7.77
C ASN A 837 -11.24 -31.10 7.97
N GLY A 838 -9.93 -31.36 7.98
CA GLY A 838 -9.37 -32.71 7.97
C GLY A 838 -9.67 -33.50 6.68
N ASP A 839 -10.03 -32.83 5.58
CA ASP A 839 -10.48 -33.46 4.33
C ASP A 839 -9.42 -34.42 3.75
N PRO A 840 -9.77 -35.67 3.38
CA PRO A 840 -8.83 -36.58 2.72
C PRO A 840 -8.49 -36.19 1.27
N THR A 841 -9.26 -35.32 0.62
CA THR A 841 -9.15 -35.00 -0.82
C THR A 841 -8.40 -33.71 -1.14
N VAL A 842 -7.81 -33.04 -0.14
CA VAL A 842 -7.27 -31.65 -0.20
C VAL A 842 -6.34 -31.29 -1.36
N ARG A 843 -5.65 -32.25 -1.99
CA ARG A 843 -4.78 -31.98 -3.16
C ARG A 843 -5.56 -31.55 -4.41
N ASN A 844 -6.82 -31.95 -4.53
CA ASN A 844 -7.69 -31.61 -5.66
C ASN A 844 -8.59 -30.40 -5.34
N VAL A 845 -8.54 -29.89 -4.11
CA VAL A 845 -9.41 -28.84 -3.56
C VAL A 845 -8.59 -27.58 -3.30
N ILE A 846 -8.10 -26.97 -4.36
CA ILE A 846 -7.18 -25.83 -4.22
C ILE A 846 -7.92 -24.48 -3.99
N THR A 847 -9.25 -24.46 -3.97
CA THR A 847 -10.08 -23.24 -3.76
C THR A 847 -10.68 -23.09 -2.35
N TYR A 848 -11.02 -21.86 -1.95
CA TYR A 848 -11.32 -21.43 -0.56
C TYR A 848 -12.80 -21.15 -0.28
N ASP A 849 -13.10 -21.13 1.03
CA ASP A 849 -14.33 -20.81 1.78
C ASP A 849 -14.93 -19.41 1.52
N ILE A 850 -16.18 -19.29 1.11
CA ILE A 850 -16.98 -18.14 1.58
C ILE A 850 -18.44 -18.52 1.76
N THR A 851 -18.93 -18.06 2.90
CA THR A 851 -20.29 -17.73 3.35
C THR A 851 -21.03 -16.73 2.43
N GLY A 852 -21.01 -16.96 1.12
CA GLY A 852 -21.94 -16.34 0.18
C GLY A 852 -22.86 -17.44 -0.32
N GLY A 853 -24.18 -17.23 -0.29
CA GLY A 853 -25.17 -18.28 -0.59
C GLY A 853 -24.93 -19.04 -1.89
N ARG A 854 -25.65 -20.16 -2.08
CA ARG A 854 -25.65 -20.98 -3.31
C ARG A 854 -25.97 -20.15 -4.57
N ILE A 855 -25.00 -19.45 -5.13
CA ILE A 855 -25.06 -18.81 -6.45
C ILE A 855 -24.47 -19.81 -7.44
N LEU A 856 -25.29 -20.78 -7.86
CA LEU A 856 -24.89 -21.92 -8.69
C LEU A 856 -24.88 -21.57 -10.19
N GLU A 857 -24.18 -20.50 -10.54
CA GLU A 857 -23.91 -20.14 -11.94
C GLU A 857 -22.76 -20.99 -12.50
N ASN A 858 -22.82 -21.34 -13.79
CA ASN A 858 -21.82 -22.11 -14.55
C ASN A 858 -21.59 -23.56 -14.07
N VAL A 859 -22.42 -24.05 -13.14
CA VAL A 859 -22.27 -25.36 -12.51
C VAL A 859 -23.56 -26.14 -12.52
N ASP A 860 -23.46 -27.46 -12.37
CA ASP A 860 -24.59 -28.35 -12.19
C ASP A 860 -25.03 -28.37 -10.71
N PRO A 861 -26.20 -27.82 -10.36
CA PRO A 861 -26.66 -27.73 -8.97
C PRO A 861 -26.98 -29.09 -8.32
N LEU A 862 -27.08 -30.16 -9.11
CA LEU A 862 -27.27 -31.53 -8.64
C LEU A 862 -25.94 -32.24 -8.33
N ARG A 863 -24.82 -31.71 -8.82
CA ARG A 863 -23.47 -32.28 -8.62
C ARG A 863 -22.56 -31.38 -7.78
N VAL A 864 -22.91 -30.12 -7.63
CA VAL A 864 -22.14 -29.12 -6.89
C VAL A 864 -22.90 -28.60 -5.67
N TYR A 865 -22.26 -28.70 -4.51
CA TYR A 865 -22.78 -28.18 -3.26
C TYR A 865 -22.60 -26.65 -3.17
N THR A 866 -21.37 -26.19 -3.43
CA THR A 866 -20.98 -24.78 -3.48
C THR A 866 -20.01 -24.53 -4.62
N VAL A 867 -19.92 -23.27 -5.03
CA VAL A 867 -19.01 -22.81 -6.09
C VAL A 867 -17.88 -21.96 -5.53
N GLY A 868 -16.77 -21.95 -6.25
CA GLY A 868 -15.68 -20.99 -6.10
C GLY A 868 -15.62 -20.04 -7.30
N SER A 869 -14.75 -19.03 -7.21
CA SER A 869 -14.35 -18.18 -8.33
C SER A 869 -12.87 -18.39 -8.64
N ASP A 870 -12.58 -19.39 -9.48
CA ASP A 870 -11.21 -19.81 -9.82
C ASP A 870 -10.37 -18.70 -10.41
N TRP A 871 -10.97 -17.80 -11.19
CA TRP A 871 -10.24 -16.65 -11.72
C TRP A 871 -9.67 -15.74 -10.61
N MET A 872 -10.29 -15.69 -9.41
CA MET A 872 -9.75 -14.96 -8.26
C MET A 872 -8.53 -15.67 -7.67
N PHE A 873 -8.47 -17.00 -7.79
CA PHE A 873 -7.34 -17.81 -7.33
C PHE A 873 -6.06 -17.46 -8.10
N ASN A 874 -6.18 -17.12 -9.38
CA ASN A 874 -5.05 -16.68 -10.20
C ASN A 874 -4.37 -15.43 -9.64
N TYR A 875 -5.08 -14.53 -8.92
CA TYR A 875 -4.43 -13.42 -8.22
C TYR A 875 -3.49 -13.90 -7.12
N TRP A 876 -3.84 -14.98 -6.43
CA TRP A 876 -3.01 -15.52 -5.37
C TRP A 876 -1.78 -16.21 -5.94
N LEU A 877 -1.94 -16.94 -7.05
CA LEU A 877 -0.83 -17.53 -7.79
C LEU A 877 0.17 -16.47 -8.26
N VAL A 878 -0.34 -15.33 -8.78
CA VAL A 878 0.50 -14.17 -9.14
C VAL A 878 1.19 -13.59 -7.90
N ALA A 879 0.47 -13.39 -6.80
CA ALA A 879 1.03 -12.81 -5.58
C ALA A 879 2.09 -13.72 -4.91
N LEU A 880 1.89 -15.04 -4.91
CA LEU A 880 2.87 -16.03 -4.46
C LEU A 880 4.11 -16.00 -5.35
N GLY A 881 3.92 -16.09 -6.66
CA GLY A 881 5.01 -16.07 -7.64
C GLY A 881 5.85 -14.79 -7.58
N ASP A 882 5.21 -13.62 -7.52
CA ASP A 882 5.89 -12.32 -7.36
C ASP A 882 6.71 -12.28 -6.06
N SER A 883 6.10 -12.70 -4.94
CA SER A 883 6.78 -12.69 -3.64
C SER A 883 7.96 -13.66 -3.57
N GLU A 884 7.86 -14.84 -4.18
CA GLU A 884 8.96 -15.81 -4.24
C GLU A 884 10.13 -15.25 -5.07
N ARG A 885 9.83 -14.66 -6.24
CA ARG A 885 10.84 -13.99 -7.08
C ARG A 885 11.52 -12.84 -6.37
N GLN A 886 10.83 -12.18 -5.44
CA GLN A 886 11.35 -11.09 -4.61
C GLN A 886 11.94 -11.55 -3.27
N GLY A 887 12.08 -12.87 -3.02
CA GLY A 887 12.87 -13.42 -1.91
C GLY A 887 12.08 -14.12 -0.81
N VAL A 888 10.75 -14.19 -0.89
CA VAL A 888 9.89 -14.97 0.02
C VAL A 888 9.87 -16.46 -0.38
N THR A 889 11.07 -17.06 -0.40
CA THR A 889 11.32 -18.41 -0.91
C THR A 889 10.69 -19.52 -0.06
N GLN A 890 10.36 -19.23 1.20
CA GLN A 890 9.70 -20.17 2.11
C GLN A 890 8.31 -20.59 1.61
N SER A 891 7.69 -19.80 0.74
CA SER A 891 6.37 -20.10 0.16
C SER A 891 6.43 -21.08 -1.02
N ARG A 892 7.63 -21.48 -1.48
CA ARG A 892 7.82 -22.29 -2.68
C ARG A 892 7.12 -23.66 -2.62
N PRO A 893 7.25 -24.49 -1.55
CA PRO A 893 6.56 -25.77 -1.49
C PRO A 893 5.04 -25.62 -1.63
N LEU A 894 4.48 -24.63 -0.92
CA LEU A 894 3.07 -24.26 -1.02
C LEU A 894 2.70 -23.86 -2.46
N ARG A 895 3.45 -22.95 -3.08
CA ARG A 895 3.20 -22.50 -4.47
C ARG A 895 3.20 -23.66 -5.46
N LEU A 896 4.21 -24.53 -5.41
CA LEU A 896 4.36 -25.65 -6.33
C LEU A 896 3.16 -26.60 -6.25
N ILE A 897 2.65 -26.88 -5.05
CA ILE A 897 1.47 -27.73 -4.86
C ILE A 897 0.21 -27.05 -5.41
N VAL A 898 -0.04 -25.79 -5.05
CA VAL A 898 -1.28 -25.11 -5.44
C VAL A 898 -1.35 -24.77 -6.94
N GLN A 899 -0.21 -24.62 -7.61
CA GLN A 899 -0.18 -24.34 -9.05
C GLN A 899 -0.43 -25.57 -9.93
N ARG A 900 -0.32 -26.81 -9.40
CA ARG A 900 -0.60 -28.04 -10.16
C ARG A 900 -2.04 -28.13 -10.67
N ARG A 901 -3.00 -27.53 -9.97
CA ARG A 901 -4.39 -27.44 -10.45
C ARG A 901 -4.47 -26.79 -11.82
N MET A 902 -3.72 -25.71 -12.01
CA MET A 902 -3.72 -24.98 -13.26
C MET A 902 -3.16 -25.84 -14.41
N LEU A 903 -2.11 -26.64 -14.16
CA LEU A 903 -1.61 -27.61 -15.16
C LEU A 903 -2.68 -28.63 -15.56
N ASN A 904 -3.40 -29.17 -14.58
CA ASN A 904 -4.45 -30.15 -14.81
C ASN A 904 -5.59 -29.56 -15.65
N MET A 905 -6.02 -28.33 -15.35
CA MET A 905 -7.09 -27.67 -16.13
C MET A 905 -6.70 -27.43 -17.59
N ILE A 906 -5.43 -27.11 -17.88
CA ILE A 906 -5.01 -26.69 -19.22
C ILE A 906 -4.68 -27.89 -20.11
N LEU A 907 -3.92 -28.87 -19.60
CA LEU A 907 -3.29 -29.88 -20.44
C LEU A 907 -3.59 -31.34 -20.05
N ASN A 908 -4.14 -31.63 -18.86
CA ASN A 908 -4.52 -33.00 -18.51
C ASN A 908 -5.88 -33.37 -19.15
N ARG A 909 -5.85 -33.75 -20.43
CA ARG A 909 -7.05 -34.06 -21.24
C ARG A 909 -7.83 -35.29 -20.77
N ALA A 910 -7.18 -36.21 -20.05
CA ALA A 910 -7.82 -37.42 -19.55
C ALA A 910 -8.80 -37.10 -18.42
N GLU A 911 -8.44 -36.16 -17.54
CA GLU A 911 -9.28 -35.80 -16.39
C GLU A 911 -10.01 -34.47 -16.58
N PHE A 912 -9.49 -33.56 -17.40
CA PHE A 912 -10.06 -32.23 -17.60
C PHE A 912 -10.07 -31.85 -19.10
N PRO A 913 -11.08 -32.30 -19.87
CA PRO A 913 -11.05 -32.21 -21.33
C PRO A 913 -11.02 -30.79 -21.91
N ASN A 914 -11.60 -29.80 -21.21
CA ASN A 914 -11.75 -28.43 -21.72
C ASN A 914 -10.75 -27.45 -21.04
N PRO A 915 -9.75 -26.93 -21.78
CA PRO A 915 -8.75 -26.03 -21.21
C PRO A 915 -9.25 -24.59 -20.99
N PHE A 916 -10.34 -24.22 -21.65
CA PHE A 916 -10.86 -22.86 -21.65
C PHE A 916 -11.62 -22.54 -20.35
N LEU A 917 -11.84 -23.52 -19.48
CA LEU A 917 -12.46 -23.32 -18.16
C LEU A 917 -11.55 -22.60 -17.15
N VAL A 918 -10.26 -22.40 -17.47
CA VAL A 918 -9.33 -21.62 -16.63
C VAL A 918 -9.76 -20.15 -16.45
N GLN A 919 -10.64 -19.65 -17.31
CA GLN A 919 -11.21 -18.30 -17.24
C GLN A 919 -12.59 -18.24 -16.57
N SER A 920 -13.16 -19.38 -16.17
CA SER A 920 -14.55 -19.44 -15.73
C SER A 920 -14.81 -18.53 -14.52
N TYR A 921 -15.88 -17.73 -14.59
CA TYR A 921 -16.27 -16.82 -13.51
C TYR A 921 -16.59 -17.57 -12.21
N ARG A 922 -17.26 -18.72 -12.35
CA ARG A 922 -17.57 -19.68 -11.29
C ARG A 922 -17.06 -21.07 -11.67
N ALA A 923 -16.66 -21.83 -10.65
CA ALA A 923 -16.18 -23.20 -10.77
C ALA A 923 -16.74 -24.07 -9.65
N PRO A 924 -16.93 -25.38 -9.88
CA PRO A 924 -17.28 -26.32 -8.83
C PRO A 924 -16.23 -26.27 -7.70
N LEU A 925 -16.69 -26.24 -6.45
CA LEU A 925 -15.80 -26.22 -5.27
C LEU A 925 -16.03 -27.47 -4.41
N HIS A 926 -17.23 -27.63 -3.88
CA HIS A 926 -17.61 -28.79 -3.06
C HIS A 926 -18.56 -29.70 -3.87
N PRO A 927 -18.32 -31.03 -3.92
CA PRO A 927 -19.21 -31.96 -4.59
C PRO A 927 -20.50 -32.14 -3.78
N CYS A 928 -21.58 -32.47 -4.47
CA CYS A 928 -22.71 -33.13 -3.84
C CYS A 928 -22.31 -34.56 -3.46
N LEU A 929 -22.68 -35.01 -2.27
CA LEU A 929 -22.47 -36.39 -1.85
C LEU A 929 -23.73 -37.27 -2.10
N PRO A 930 -23.59 -38.53 -2.50
CA PRO A 930 -22.38 -39.18 -2.99
C PRO A 930 -21.85 -38.52 -4.28
N GLU A 931 -20.53 -38.34 -4.36
CA GLU A 931 -19.88 -37.66 -5.49
C GLU A 931 -20.16 -38.36 -6.83
N GLY A 932 -20.24 -37.58 -7.91
CA GLY A 932 -20.43 -38.08 -9.27
C GLY A 932 -21.87 -38.44 -9.65
N THR A 933 -22.78 -38.52 -8.68
CA THR A 933 -24.20 -38.84 -8.90
C THR A 933 -25.07 -37.59 -8.69
N PRO A 934 -25.97 -37.24 -9.64
CA PRO A 934 -26.93 -36.16 -9.42
C PRO A 934 -27.75 -36.39 -8.13
N ASN A 935 -27.70 -35.42 -7.21
CA ASN A 935 -28.45 -35.46 -5.96
C ASN A 935 -29.42 -34.27 -5.86
N PRO A 936 -30.74 -34.49 -5.90
CA PRO A 936 -31.73 -33.42 -5.76
C PRO A 936 -31.72 -32.77 -4.36
N ASN A 937 -31.22 -33.47 -3.34
CA ASN A 937 -31.09 -32.96 -1.96
C ASN A 937 -29.73 -32.29 -1.71
N CYS A 938 -28.97 -31.97 -2.75
CA CYS A 938 -27.65 -31.38 -2.56
C CYS A 938 -27.72 -30.07 -1.74
N GLY A 939 -28.78 -29.29 -1.89
CA GLY A 939 -29.02 -28.03 -1.16
C GLY A 939 -28.94 -28.13 0.37
N SER A 940 -29.24 -29.29 0.93
CA SER A 940 -29.44 -29.50 2.37
C SER A 940 -28.39 -30.42 3.02
N GLN A 941 -27.30 -30.72 2.32
CA GLN A 941 -26.23 -31.57 2.85
C GLN A 941 -25.44 -30.89 3.97
N THR A 942 -24.97 -31.71 4.92
CA THR A 942 -24.08 -31.31 6.01
C THR A 942 -22.76 -32.04 5.90
N PHE A 943 -21.66 -31.35 6.21
CA PHE A 943 -20.30 -31.88 6.10
C PHE A 943 -19.65 -31.89 7.50
N PRO A 944 -19.57 -33.05 8.18
CA PRO A 944 -18.88 -33.13 9.46
C PRO A 944 -17.36 -32.97 9.32
N PRO A 945 -16.62 -32.70 10.42
CA PRO A 945 -15.17 -32.77 10.42
C PRO A 945 -14.67 -34.11 9.88
N GLY A 946 -13.64 -34.07 9.02
CA GLY A 946 -13.08 -35.23 8.33
C GLY A 946 -13.85 -35.68 7.09
N ALA A 947 -15.01 -35.07 6.79
CA ALA A 947 -15.74 -35.37 5.56
C ALA A 947 -14.97 -34.90 4.32
N GLN A 948 -15.18 -35.60 3.21
CA GLN A 948 -14.81 -35.12 1.88
C GLN A 948 -15.54 -33.80 1.62
N ILE A 949 -14.80 -32.71 1.49
CA ILE A 949 -15.38 -31.42 1.13
C ILE A 949 -14.99 -30.99 -0.28
N GLY A 950 -13.97 -31.55 -0.92
CA GLY A 950 -13.78 -31.30 -2.35
C GLY A 950 -13.75 -32.54 -3.22
N PHE A 951 -13.49 -32.29 -4.50
CA PHE A 951 -13.62 -33.31 -5.52
C PHE A 951 -12.49 -34.34 -5.43
N SER A 952 -12.81 -35.63 -5.52
CA SER A 952 -11.81 -36.70 -5.43
C SER A 952 -10.94 -36.80 -6.68
N SER A 953 -11.37 -36.25 -7.82
CA SER A 953 -10.61 -36.18 -9.07
C SER A 953 -10.95 -34.96 -9.92
N TYR A 954 -10.07 -34.58 -10.85
CA TYR A 954 -10.36 -33.51 -11.81
C TYR A 954 -11.50 -33.88 -12.77
N ALA A 955 -11.73 -35.17 -13.02
CA ALA A 955 -12.87 -35.64 -13.82
C ALA A 955 -14.21 -35.36 -13.14
N HIS A 956 -14.31 -35.58 -11.82
CA HIS A 956 -15.52 -35.22 -11.07
C HIS A 956 -15.71 -33.69 -11.00
N LEU A 957 -14.61 -32.94 -10.82
CA LEU A 957 -14.62 -31.48 -10.88
C LEU A 957 -15.16 -30.98 -12.25
N TYR A 958 -14.65 -31.52 -13.36
CA TYR A 958 -15.11 -31.18 -14.71
C TYR A 958 -16.62 -31.47 -14.90
N ASN A 959 -17.09 -32.61 -14.39
CA ASN A 959 -18.49 -32.99 -14.45
C ASN A 959 -19.40 -32.10 -13.58
N GLY A 960 -18.83 -31.37 -12.61
CA GLY A 960 -19.55 -30.38 -11.81
C GLY A 960 -19.91 -29.10 -12.58
N TYR A 961 -19.25 -28.78 -13.69
CA TYR A 961 -19.67 -27.65 -14.53
C TYR A 961 -21.01 -27.93 -15.20
N ASP A 962 -21.75 -26.90 -15.61
CA ASP A 962 -22.92 -27.12 -16.47
C ASP A 962 -22.53 -27.41 -17.93
N ALA A 963 -23.50 -27.80 -18.75
CA ALA A 963 -23.25 -28.12 -20.15
C ALA A 963 -22.78 -26.90 -20.97
N ALA A 964 -23.31 -25.70 -20.68
CA ALA A 964 -22.97 -24.48 -21.40
C ALA A 964 -21.52 -24.06 -21.15
N THR A 965 -21.06 -24.15 -19.91
CA THR A 965 -19.71 -23.81 -19.49
C THR A 965 -18.72 -24.83 -20.01
N ARG A 966 -19.05 -26.13 -19.99
CA ARG A 966 -18.22 -27.18 -20.62
C ARG A 966 -18.09 -27.01 -22.13
N ALA A 967 -19.01 -26.30 -22.79
CA ALA A 967 -18.97 -26.03 -24.23
C ALA A 967 -18.08 -24.83 -24.61
N LEU A 968 -17.45 -24.14 -23.65
CA LEU A 968 -16.47 -23.08 -23.95
C LEU A 968 -15.36 -23.61 -24.86
N ASN A 969 -15.08 -22.91 -25.95
CA ASN A 969 -14.12 -23.35 -26.98
C ASN A 969 -13.02 -22.32 -27.29
N ARG A 970 -13.00 -21.21 -26.55
CA ARG A 970 -12.00 -20.15 -26.68
C ARG A 970 -11.85 -19.37 -25.38
N LEU A 971 -10.71 -18.72 -25.22
CA LEU A 971 -10.51 -17.68 -24.22
C LEU A 971 -11.22 -16.39 -24.67
N ASP A 972 -11.86 -15.68 -23.73
CA ASP A 972 -12.47 -14.36 -23.91
C ASP A 972 -11.46 -13.26 -23.56
N SER A 973 -11.54 -12.10 -24.22
CA SER A 973 -10.54 -11.03 -24.13
C SER A 973 -11.11 -9.62 -23.97
N VAL A 974 -12.34 -9.45 -23.51
CA VAL A 974 -13.00 -8.12 -23.60
C VAL A 974 -12.40 -7.01 -22.72
N ALA A 975 -11.59 -7.30 -21.70
CA ALA A 975 -11.00 -6.27 -20.82
C ALA A 975 -9.48 -6.41 -20.63
N LEU A 976 -8.73 -5.39 -21.06
CA LEU A 976 -7.27 -5.31 -20.85
C LEU A 976 -6.90 -5.09 -19.37
N ASP A 977 -7.72 -4.36 -18.60
CA ASP A 977 -7.48 -4.04 -17.18
C ASP A 977 -7.77 -5.20 -16.21
N GLY A 978 -8.22 -6.38 -16.68
CA GLY A 978 -8.53 -7.49 -15.77
C GLY A 978 -9.46 -8.58 -16.29
N GLY A 979 -9.45 -8.88 -17.59
CA GLY A 979 -10.17 -10.05 -18.11
C GLY A 979 -9.65 -11.36 -17.50
N TYR A 980 -10.55 -12.31 -17.22
CA TYR A 980 -10.21 -13.54 -16.50
C TYR A 980 -9.13 -14.37 -17.19
N ALA A 981 -9.17 -14.48 -18.52
CA ALA A 981 -8.14 -15.16 -19.30
C ALA A 981 -6.76 -14.47 -19.21
N ARG A 982 -6.71 -13.13 -19.11
CA ARG A 982 -5.46 -12.38 -18.95
C ARG A 982 -4.86 -12.58 -17.56
N ILE A 983 -5.69 -12.61 -16.52
CA ILE A 983 -5.23 -12.89 -15.15
C ILE A 983 -4.72 -14.34 -15.05
N ALA A 984 -5.39 -15.29 -15.72
CA ALA A 984 -4.91 -16.66 -15.82
C ALA A 984 -3.57 -16.76 -16.56
N HIS A 985 -3.40 -16.04 -17.67
CA HIS A 985 -2.13 -15.95 -18.39
C HIS A 985 -1.02 -15.33 -17.51
N ALA A 986 -1.32 -14.28 -16.76
CA ALA A 986 -0.39 -13.68 -15.80
C ALA A 986 0.03 -14.67 -14.70
N ALA A 987 -0.89 -15.50 -14.20
CA ALA A 987 -0.55 -16.58 -13.26
C ALA A 987 0.34 -17.65 -13.91
N ALA A 988 0.13 -17.92 -15.20
CA ALA A 988 0.89 -18.91 -15.97
C ALA A 988 2.38 -18.54 -16.08
N ALA A 989 2.70 -17.25 -16.00
CA ALA A 989 4.07 -16.74 -16.06
C ALA A 989 4.99 -17.29 -14.94
N PHE A 990 4.42 -17.89 -13.89
CA PHE A 990 5.16 -18.48 -12.77
C PHE A 990 5.20 -20.02 -12.80
N LEU A 991 4.53 -20.66 -13.77
CA LEU A 991 4.53 -22.12 -13.92
C LEU A 991 5.89 -22.70 -14.35
N PRO A 992 6.66 -22.06 -15.27
CA PRO A 992 7.96 -22.60 -15.69
C PRO A 992 8.99 -22.73 -14.57
N ASP A 993 8.74 -22.10 -13.41
CA ASP A 993 9.61 -22.09 -12.23
C ASP A 993 9.53 -23.42 -11.43
N GLY A 994 9.52 -24.56 -12.13
CA GLY A 994 9.61 -25.92 -11.56
C GLY A 994 8.29 -26.62 -11.24
N VAL A 995 7.15 -26.15 -11.76
CA VAL A 995 5.85 -26.84 -11.57
C VAL A 995 5.69 -27.93 -12.62
N GLU A 996 5.47 -29.17 -12.17
CA GLU A 996 5.23 -30.33 -13.03
C GLU A 996 4.17 -31.24 -12.41
N GLU A 997 3.39 -31.92 -13.25
CA GLU A 997 2.42 -32.94 -12.86
C GLU A 997 2.41 -34.05 -13.93
N GLY A 998 2.91 -35.24 -13.58
CA GLY A 998 3.10 -36.33 -14.54
C GLY A 998 4.04 -35.93 -15.68
N SER A 999 3.59 -36.06 -16.93
CA SER A 999 4.35 -35.63 -18.12
C SER A 999 4.16 -34.15 -18.48
N MET A 1000 3.30 -33.42 -17.76
CA MET A 1000 3.00 -32.02 -18.04
C MET A 1000 3.95 -31.10 -17.28
N THR A 1001 4.61 -30.20 -18.00
CA THR A 1001 5.49 -29.19 -17.44
C THR A 1001 4.83 -27.81 -17.44
N GLY A 1002 5.23 -26.96 -16.49
CA GLY A 1002 4.78 -25.57 -16.44
C GLY A 1002 5.13 -24.76 -17.69
N GLN A 1003 6.22 -25.10 -18.36
CA GLN A 1003 6.59 -24.52 -19.66
C GLN A 1003 5.54 -24.83 -20.73
N ALA A 1004 5.08 -26.08 -20.84
CA ALA A 1004 4.08 -26.45 -21.83
C ALA A 1004 2.75 -25.70 -21.60
N ALA A 1005 2.35 -25.50 -20.34
CA ALA A 1005 1.17 -24.72 -19.99
C ALA A 1005 1.33 -23.23 -20.33
N TRP A 1006 2.51 -22.64 -20.11
CA TRP A 1006 2.83 -21.29 -20.54
C TRP A 1006 2.72 -21.13 -22.07
N ASP A 1007 3.33 -22.04 -22.82
CA ASP A 1007 3.32 -22.01 -24.28
C ASP A 1007 1.89 -22.15 -24.85
N TRP A 1008 1.04 -22.93 -24.19
CA TRP A 1008 -0.38 -23.01 -24.54
C TRP A 1008 -1.09 -21.66 -24.41
N PHE A 1009 -0.90 -20.93 -23.31
CA PHE A 1009 -1.50 -19.59 -23.19
C PHE A 1009 -0.96 -18.63 -24.25
N GLN A 1010 0.35 -18.67 -24.53
CA GLN A 1010 0.97 -17.83 -25.55
C GLN A 1010 0.32 -18.01 -26.93
N ALA A 1011 -0.11 -19.23 -27.24
CA ALA A 1011 -0.77 -19.57 -28.51
C ALA A 1011 -2.29 -19.30 -28.53
N ASN A 1012 -2.97 -19.28 -27.37
CA ASN A 1012 -4.43 -19.27 -27.30
C ASN A 1012 -5.05 -17.98 -26.74
N LEU A 1013 -4.26 -17.09 -26.14
CA LEU A 1013 -4.78 -15.82 -25.62
C LEU A 1013 -5.13 -14.86 -26.77
N PRO A 1014 -6.37 -14.32 -26.85
CA PRO A 1014 -6.74 -13.38 -27.90
C PRO A 1014 -6.21 -11.97 -27.64
N GLN A 1015 -6.18 -11.13 -28.67
CA GLN A 1015 -5.84 -9.70 -28.59
C GLN A 1015 -4.44 -9.39 -28.01
N ARG A 1016 -3.47 -10.29 -28.18
CA ARG A 1016 -2.06 -10.04 -27.78
C ARG A 1016 -1.40 -8.88 -28.54
N ASN A 1017 -1.91 -8.55 -29.72
CA ASN A 1017 -1.51 -7.36 -30.47
C ASN A 1017 -1.82 -6.04 -29.73
N ARG A 1018 -2.60 -6.08 -28.65
CA ARG A 1018 -2.95 -4.93 -27.80
C ARG A 1018 -2.21 -4.91 -26.46
N ASP A 1019 -1.26 -5.80 -26.23
CA ASP A 1019 -0.49 -5.86 -24.98
C ASP A 1019 0.27 -4.54 -24.71
N GLY A 1020 0.64 -3.81 -25.78
CA GLY A 1020 1.24 -2.48 -25.70
C GLY A 1020 0.27 -1.33 -25.35
N ASP A 1021 -1.05 -1.56 -25.40
CA ASP A 1021 -2.06 -0.57 -25.01
C ASP A 1021 -2.24 -0.52 -23.48
N ASN A 1022 -2.02 -1.66 -22.80
CA ASN A 1022 -2.10 -1.79 -21.36
C ASN A 1022 -1.33 -3.04 -20.90
N ALA A 1023 -0.18 -2.81 -20.27
CA ALA A 1023 0.74 -3.88 -19.88
C ALA A 1023 0.58 -4.34 -18.42
N SER A 1024 -0.45 -3.89 -17.69
CA SER A 1024 -0.61 -4.16 -16.25
C SER A 1024 -0.63 -5.65 -15.87
N TRP A 1025 -1.21 -6.49 -16.74
CA TRP A 1025 -1.29 -7.95 -16.60
C TRP A 1025 -0.36 -8.73 -17.54
N VAL A 1026 0.51 -8.04 -18.29
CA VAL A 1026 1.40 -8.70 -19.25
C VAL A 1026 2.68 -9.11 -18.52
N LEU A 1027 2.62 -10.30 -17.90
CA LEU A 1027 3.72 -10.90 -17.14
C LEU A 1027 4.39 -12.00 -17.95
N SER A 1028 5.67 -12.24 -17.73
CA SER A 1028 6.41 -13.34 -18.38
C SER A 1028 7.23 -14.17 -17.39
N PRO A 1029 7.55 -15.43 -17.74
CA PRO A 1029 8.52 -16.23 -17.02
C PRO A 1029 9.88 -15.56 -16.97
N ARG A 1030 10.59 -15.79 -15.87
CA ARG A 1030 11.99 -15.37 -15.76
C ARG A 1030 12.81 -16.27 -16.66
N SER A 1031 13.50 -15.68 -17.64
CA SER A 1031 14.46 -16.42 -18.46
C SER A 1031 15.69 -16.74 -17.61
N GLU A 1032 15.89 -18.01 -17.25
CA GLU A 1032 17.03 -18.45 -16.44
C GLU A 1032 17.99 -19.35 -17.26
N VAL A 1033 19.30 -19.16 -17.06
CA VAL A 1033 20.31 -20.12 -17.54
C VAL A 1033 20.50 -21.17 -16.45
N GLY A 1034 20.08 -22.41 -16.74
CA GLY A 1034 20.05 -23.49 -15.76
C GLY A 1034 21.30 -24.37 -15.79
N ASN A 1035 21.52 -25.13 -14.71
CA ASN A 1035 22.47 -26.25 -14.65
C ASN A 1035 23.90 -25.94 -15.11
N ILE A 1036 24.44 -24.77 -14.76
CA ILE A 1036 25.84 -24.45 -15.07
C ILE A 1036 26.75 -25.36 -14.24
N ARG A 1037 27.57 -26.18 -14.91
CA ARG A 1037 28.51 -27.10 -14.28
C ARG A 1037 29.85 -27.06 -15.00
N GLY A 1038 30.92 -26.81 -14.26
CA GLY A 1038 32.29 -26.96 -14.74
C GLY A 1038 32.85 -28.34 -14.42
N THR A 1039 33.29 -29.07 -15.44
CA THR A 1039 33.93 -30.38 -15.28
C THR A 1039 35.36 -30.31 -15.78
N ASN A 1040 36.33 -30.66 -14.93
CA ASN A 1040 37.73 -30.73 -15.33
C ASN A 1040 37.94 -31.87 -16.35
N VAL A 1041 38.48 -31.53 -17.52
CA VAL A 1041 38.73 -32.48 -18.63
C VAL A 1041 40.23 -32.65 -18.94
N GLY A 1042 41.09 -31.86 -18.28
CA GLY A 1042 42.55 -31.99 -18.31
C GLY A 1042 43.21 -31.06 -17.28
N PRO A 1043 44.55 -31.09 -17.15
CA PRO A 1043 45.28 -30.32 -16.12
C PRO A 1043 45.09 -28.79 -16.24
N ASN A 1044 44.87 -28.28 -17.47
CA ASN A 1044 44.67 -26.85 -17.74
C ASN A 1044 43.37 -26.58 -18.53
N GLN A 1045 42.37 -27.48 -18.43
CA GLN A 1045 41.14 -27.43 -19.23
C GLN A 1045 39.90 -27.84 -18.43
N ALA A 1046 38.80 -27.12 -18.64
CA ALA A 1046 37.50 -27.46 -18.08
C ALA A 1046 36.40 -27.28 -19.12
N THR A 1047 35.45 -28.21 -19.16
CA THR A 1047 34.23 -28.09 -19.95
C THR A 1047 33.11 -27.54 -19.09
N ILE A 1048 32.46 -26.48 -19.57
CA ILE A 1048 31.29 -25.88 -18.96
C ILE A 1048 30.06 -26.41 -19.68
N LEU A 1049 29.15 -27.05 -18.94
CA LEU A 1049 27.83 -27.46 -19.42
C LEU A 1049 26.77 -26.55 -18.82
N PHE A 1050 25.72 -26.23 -19.58
CA PHE A 1050 24.60 -25.42 -19.11
C PHE A 1050 23.35 -25.64 -19.96
N VAL A 1051 22.20 -25.20 -19.44
CA VAL A 1051 20.91 -25.25 -20.14
C VAL A 1051 20.47 -23.83 -20.47
N ARG A 1052 20.32 -23.53 -21.77
CA ARG A 1052 19.82 -22.22 -22.22
C ARG A 1052 18.29 -22.12 -22.09
N PRO A 1053 17.73 -20.92 -21.90
CA PRO A 1053 16.30 -20.67 -22.05
C PRO A 1053 15.81 -21.13 -23.43
N ALA A 1054 14.58 -21.64 -23.52
CA ALA A 1054 14.03 -22.17 -24.77
C ALA A 1054 13.98 -21.10 -25.87
N GLU A 1055 13.73 -19.86 -25.47
CA GLU A 1055 13.59 -18.67 -26.30
C GLU A 1055 14.91 -18.02 -26.73
N ALA A 1056 16.06 -18.42 -26.15
CA ALA A 1056 17.34 -17.76 -26.41
C ALA A 1056 18.03 -18.32 -27.67
N ALA A 1057 18.10 -17.57 -28.76
CA ALA A 1057 18.67 -18.03 -30.02
C ALA A 1057 20.19 -18.33 -29.95
N SER A 1058 20.92 -17.64 -29.09
CA SER A 1058 22.37 -17.81 -28.86
C SER A 1058 22.73 -17.46 -27.43
N CYS A 1059 23.94 -17.83 -27.01
CA CYS A 1059 24.51 -17.45 -25.72
C CYS A 1059 25.92 -16.88 -25.91
N SER A 1060 26.40 -16.09 -24.96
CA SER A 1060 27.79 -15.67 -24.84
C SER A 1060 28.33 -16.07 -23.48
N TYR A 1061 29.66 -16.11 -23.34
CA TYR A 1061 30.29 -16.37 -22.05
C TYR A 1061 31.52 -15.51 -21.81
N THR A 1062 31.86 -15.33 -20.53
CA THR A 1062 33.14 -14.80 -20.08
C THR A 1062 33.61 -15.57 -18.85
N TYR A 1063 34.92 -15.57 -18.59
CA TYR A 1063 35.47 -16.25 -17.42
C TYR A 1063 36.73 -15.54 -16.90
N GLY A 1064 36.98 -15.69 -15.60
CA GLY A 1064 38.15 -15.11 -14.94
C GLY A 1064 38.31 -15.63 -13.52
N THR A 1065 39.43 -15.27 -12.88
CA THR A 1065 39.66 -15.54 -11.44
C THR A 1065 38.89 -14.59 -10.53
N GLU A 1066 38.25 -13.57 -11.13
CA GLU A 1066 37.33 -12.64 -10.50
C GLU A 1066 35.99 -12.68 -11.24
N ARG A 1067 34.91 -12.28 -10.54
CA ARG A 1067 33.57 -12.20 -11.15
C ARG A 1067 33.53 -11.11 -12.21
N ALA A 1068 32.90 -11.41 -13.34
CA ALA A 1068 32.83 -10.45 -14.45
C ALA A 1068 31.85 -9.31 -14.14
N ALA A 1069 32.23 -8.06 -14.43
CA ALA A 1069 31.36 -6.92 -14.19
C ALA A 1069 30.06 -7.02 -15.00
N SER A 1070 28.90 -6.78 -14.35
CA SER A 1070 27.55 -6.91 -14.92
C SER A 1070 27.34 -6.14 -16.24
N SER A 1071 28.09 -5.06 -16.44
CA SER A 1071 28.06 -4.14 -17.59
C SER A 1071 28.91 -4.57 -18.79
N LEU A 1072 29.83 -5.53 -18.64
CA LEU A 1072 30.76 -5.90 -19.71
C LEU A 1072 30.18 -7.02 -20.58
N THR A 1073 29.51 -6.71 -21.70
CA THR A 1073 29.10 -7.75 -22.69
C THR A 1073 29.82 -7.63 -24.04
N THR A 1074 30.62 -6.58 -24.22
CA THR A 1074 31.34 -6.30 -25.46
C THR A 1074 32.56 -7.22 -25.62
N GLY A 1075 32.58 -8.03 -26.67
CA GLY A 1075 33.71 -8.91 -27.00
C GLY A 1075 33.65 -10.32 -26.41
N GLU A 1076 32.55 -10.70 -25.76
CA GLU A 1076 32.35 -12.08 -25.29
C GLU A 1076 32.21 -13.07 -26.47
N PRO A 1077 32.88 -14.23 -26.43
CA PRO A 1077 32.66 -15.28 -27.42
C PRO A 1077 31.20 -15.73 -27.49
N VAL A 1078 30.66 -15.78 -28.71
CA VAL A 1078 29.27 -16.20 -28.97
C VAL A 1078 29.21 -17.70 -29.26
N LEU A 1079 28.38 -18.40 -28.50
CA LEU A 1079 27.93 -19.77 -28.74
C LEU A 1079 26.70 -19.72 -29.67
N GLN A 1080 26.89 -20.25 -30.89
CA GLN A 1080 25.85 -20.34 -31.92
C GLN A 1080 24.69 -21.26 -31.49
N SER A 1081 23.54 -21.15 -32.19
CA SER A 1081 22.33 -21.91 -31.89
C SER A 1081 22.57 -23.44 -31.94
N GLY A 1082 22.05 -24.15 -30.95
CA GLY A 1082 22.19 -25.60 -30.79
C GLY A 1082 21.09 -26.21 -29.93
N ASN A 1083 21.31 -27.42 -29.39
CA ASN A 1083 20.40 -28.05 -28.43
C ASN A 1083 20.17 -27.16 -27.18
N ARG A 1084 19.13 -27.48 -26.40
CA ARG A 1084 18.83 -26.73 -25.16
C ARG A 1084 19.96 -26.87 -24.13
N GLU A 1085 20.62 -28.03 -24.12
CA GLU A 1085 21.86 -28.25 -23.40
C GLU A 1085 23.04 -27.84 -24.28
N MET A 1086 23.87 -26.94 -23.75
CA MET A 1086 24.97 -26.29 -24.42
C MET A 1086 26.26 -26.59 -23.64
N SER A 1087 27.39 -26.63 -24.33
CA SER A 1087 28.69 -26.74 -23.67
C SER A 1087 29.79 -26.01 -24.43
N PHE A 1088 30.85 -25.63 -23.71
CA PHE A 1088 32.09 -25.10 -24.27
C PHE A 1088 33.29 -25.48 -23.39
N THR A 1089 34.49 -25.50 -23.97
CA THR A 1089 35.72 -25.85 -23.25
C THR A 1089 36.61 -24.63 -23.07
N LEU A 1090 36.99 -24.39 -21.82
CA LEU A 1090 37.98 -23.41 -21.41
C LEU A 1090 39.38 -24.04 -21.44
N THR A 1091 40.37 -23.28 -21.89
CA THR A 1091 41.79 -23.72 -21.99
C THR A 1091 42.72 -22.70 -21.37
N GLY A 1092 43.93 -23.11 -20.99
CA GLY A 1092 44.92 -22.21 -20.36
C GLY A 1092 44.62 -21.90 -18.89
N LEU A 1093 43.85 -22.75 -18.22
CA LEU A 1093 43.51 -22.57 -16.81
C LEU A 1093 44.69 -22.97 -15.91
N SER A 1094 44.89 -22.24 -14.82
CA SER A 1094 45.87 -22.57 -13.79
C SER A 1094 45.35 -23.71 -12.90
N PRO A 1095 46.19 -24.66 -12.46
CA PRO A 1095 45.80 -25.71 -11.52
C PRO A 1095 45.35 -25.16 -10.16
N ALA A 1096 44.52 -25.91 -9.44
CA ALA A 1096 44.00 -25.57 -8.11
C ALA A 1096 43.46 -24.13 -7.96
N THR A 1097 42.95 -23.54 -9.05
CA THR A 1097 42.49 -22.14 -9.11
C THR A 1097 40.98 -22.10 -9.34
N THR A 1098 40.29 -21.25 -8.58
CA THR A 1098 38.85 -21.02 -8.77
C THR A 1098 38.63 -20.01 -9.91
N TYR A 1099 37.81 -20.40 -10.87
CA TYR A 1099 37.36 -19.56 -11.96
C TYR A 1099 35.85 -19.32 -11.85
N PHE A 1100 35.44 -18.08 -12.13
CA PHE A 1100 34.06 -17.68 -12.30
C PHE A 1100 33.75 -17.66 -13.79
N VAL A 1101 32.66 -18.31 -14.18
CA VAL A 1101 32.15 -18.30 -15.56
C VAL A 1101 30.77 -17.69 -15.56
N ARG A 1102 30.57 -16.69 -16.42
CA ARG A 1102 29.27 -16.07 -16.65
C ARG A 1102 28.77 -16.45 -18.03
N ILE A 1103 27.50 -16.80 -18.10
CA ILE A 1103 26.80 -17.15 -19.32
C ILE A 1103 25.62 -16.20 -19.50
N THR A 1104 25.51 -15.61 -20.68
CA THR A 1104 24.41 -14.71 -21.06
C THR A 1104 23.68 -15.30 -22.25
N CYS A 1105 22.38 -15.53 -22.15
CA CYS A 1105 21.55 -16.10 -23.21
C CYS A 1105 20.33 -15.20 -23.46
N GLY A 1106 20.42 -14.29 -24.43
CA GLY A 1106 19.37 -13.30 -24.68
C GLY A 1106 19.13 -12.40 -23.46
N VAL A 1107 17.97 -12.56 -22.80
CA VAL A 1107 17.58 -11.85 -21.56
C VAL A 1107 17.77 -12.70 -20.28
N ALA A 1108 18.50 -13.81 -20.37
CA ALA A 1108 18.91 -14.61 -19.22
C ALA A 1108 20.41 -14.47 -18.95
N ARG A 1109 20.78 -14.48 -17.67
CA ARG A 1109 22.19 -14.48 -17.25
C ARG A 1109 22.36 -15.33 -16.00
N ALA A 1110 23.42 -16.11 -15.95
CA ALA A 1110 23.85 -16.74 -14.71
C ALA A 1110 25.37 -16.83 -14.63
N GLU A 1111 25.87 -16.94 -13.42
CA GLU A 1111 27.28 -17.09 -13.11
C GLU A 1111 27.47 -18.33 -12.24
N ALA A 1112 28.57 -19.04 -12.43
CA ALA A 1112 28.97 -20.17 -11.60
C ALA A 1112 30.46 -20.12 -11.33
N ALA A 1113 30.89 -20.72 -10.23
CA ALA A 1113 32.30 -20.94 -9.94
C ALA A 1113 32.66 -22.41 -10.13
N PHE A 1114 33.88 -22.69 -10.59
CA PHE A 1114 34.46 -24.02 -10.57
C PHE A 1114 35.94 -23.94 -10.21
N THR A 1115 36.48 -24.98 -9.59
CA THR A 1115 37.91 -25.05 -9.22
C THR A 1115 38.59 -26.11 -10.05
N THR A 1116 39.71 -25.74 -10.68
CA THR A 1116 40.53 -26.69 -11.43
C THR A 1116 41.18 -27.72 -10.51
N LYS A 1117 41.37 -28.94 -11.01
CA LYS A 1117 42.11 -29.96 -10.24
C LYS A 1117 43.58 -29.55 -10.07
N PRO A 1118 44.26 -30.03 -9.02
CA PRO A 1118 45.71 -29.89 -8.87
C PRO A 1118 46.48 -30.49 -10.04
#